data_AF-A0A0A1UXF1-F1
#
_entry.id   AF-A0A0A1UXF1-F1
#
_cell.length_a   1.000
_cell.length_b   1.000
_cell.length_c   1.000
_cell.angle_alpha   90.00
_cell.angle_beta   90.00
_cell.angle_gamma   90.00
#
_symmetry.space_group_name_H-M   'P 1'
#
loop_
_entity.id
_entity.type
_entity.pdbx_description
1 polymer ?
#
loop_
_entity_poly.entity_id
_entity_poly.type
_entity_poly.pdbx_seq_one_letter_code
_entity_poly.pdbx_strand_id
1 'polypeptide(L)'
;MASQRSADAQYDDDTEHNPHASASRWRHQESSAYRRHAGNSHGQARDPVSTETTTGDLATFLNASRVEPTGDTNGGGNFQPITVAAVQSSDREEGGGGGASSTPPPDGKEIVCGPLLNYRRMEQDRWYGSVLIVAAGGGKDILYQPSLVLRRADEAAARHPDTTSAAGETQFQAQRLYSDPRNTFWAFEIDVPIEAREVRYEYELPDVRYSRDHKPRVNNFFVPGADESMRVMFHSCNGFSVGTDEEAFSGAPLWRDVMRKHERAPFHVMLGGGDQIYNDGIRVNGPLRPWTDIRNPKKRSEFPFPEKLRAECDDYYLKNYIRWYNSAPFALANGQIPQVNIWDDHDIIDGFGSYVDSFMRCDVFRGIGGTAHKYYLLFQHHLPPPLSTYTSDHLDANGDSPGPDPNQLVNTFVADPKLGAQYIRGTKPGPYVAEHSLSLYTRLGARMAMLGIDARTERTRRQVNYPETYELIFERLRRELSEAVSSGRPIKHLILLLGIPIAYPRLTWLENILRSPIIGPIKFLHRRFGVGGGLFNQFDGSVDLLDDLDDHYTAKTHKVERRGLVEGLQQVAAEFSVRVTILGGDVHLAALGRFYSNPKLKLAAEKDNRYMANIVSSAIVNKPPPQAVANLLARRNKIHHLNGQTDETLLDLFDKDPGESNKTADHNHCTMPSRNYAMLTENSPNNVTRGTNGEVSADGEAPEAQSFIGKDGHSEIHQGEIHAGTKHKSASDAHGRGSDGSLDIRINVEIDQHSAEGQTQAYGLSVPLLHYEKPATPGSRPMTGQSTQAVA
;
A
#
# COMPACT_ATOMS: atom_id res chain seq x y z
N MET A 1 -48.40 36.81 -8.41
CA MET A 1 -49.28 36.96 -7.23
C MET A 1 -49.42 35.60 -6.57
N ALA A 2 -49.24 35.55 -5.23
CA ALA A 2 -49.43 34.43 -4.28
C ALA A 2 -48.57 33.17 -4.53
N SER A 3 -47.51 32.78 -3.80
CA SER A 3 -47.09 32.72 -2.37
C SER A 3 -47.29 31.35 -1.69
N GLN A 4 -46.19 30.85 -1.11
CA GLN A 4 -46.09 29.97 0.08
C GLN A 4 -46.50 28.48 -0.08
N ARG A 5 -45.82 27.46 0.50
CA ARG A 5 -44.96 27.34 1.70
C ARG A 5 -44.09 26.07 1.63
N SER A 6 -42.92 26.13 2.25
CA SER A 6 -42.06 25.02 2.67
C SER A 6 -42.64 24.26 3.87
N ALA A 7 -42.37 22.94 3.95
CA ALA A 7 -42.67 22.11 5.11
C ALA A 7 -41.41 21.35 5.54
N ASP A 8 -40.91 21.70 6.73
CA ASP A 8 -39.96 20.95 7.53
C ASP A 8 -40.63 19.69 8.10
N ALA A 9 -39.89 18.59 8.21
CA ALA A 9 -40.28 17.42 8.98
C ALA A 9 -39.25 17.16 10.09
N GLN A 10 -39.68 17.42 11.33
CA GLN A 10 -39.02 16.99 12.57
C GLN A 10 -39.07 15.46 12.69
N TYR A 11 -37.95 14.86 13.10
CA TYR A 11 -37.92 13.49 13.64
C TYR A 11 -37.60 13.57 15.14
N ASP A 12 -38.50 13.01 15.94
CA ASP A 12 -38.39 12.84 17.40
C ASP A 12 -37.19 11.96 17.78
N ASP A 13 -36.50 12.37 18.85
CA ASP A 13 -35.33 11.71 19.45
C ASP A 13 -35.78 11.10 20.79
N ASP A 14 -36.19 9.83 20.79
CA ASP A 14 -36.41 9.06 22.02
C ASP A 14 -35.06 8.49 22.51
N THR A 15 -34.53 9.12 23.54
CA THR A 15 -33.27 8.75 24.21
C THR A 15 -33.49 7.69 25.28
N GLU A 16 -32.88 6.51 25.13
CA GLU A 16 -32.54 5.64 26.27
C GLU A 16 -31.04 5.75 26.60
N HIS A 17 -30.79 6.04 27.88
CA HIS A 17 -29.51 6.24 28.54
C HIS A 17 -28.70 4.94 28.63
N ASN A 18 -27.43 4.93 28.20
CA ASN A 18 -26.50 3.81 28.41
C ASN A 18 -25.25 4.24 29.20
N PRO A 19 -25.05 3.75 30.44
CA PRO A 19 -23.91 4.10 31.29
C PRO A 19 -22.61 3.29 31.01
N HIS A 20 -22.51 2.53 29.91
CA HIS A 20 -21.36 1.62 29.64
C HIS A 20 -20.81 1.66 28.20
N ALA A 21 -20.66 2.85 27.61
CA ALA A 21 -20.02 3.05 26.30
C ALA A 21 -18.52 2.64 26.25
N SER A 22 -18.07 2.20 25.07
CA SER A 22 -16.85 1.41 24.79
C SER A 22 -15.48 2.02 25.17
N ALA A 23 -14.48 1.16 25.34
CA ALA A 23 -13.12 1.47 25.80
C ALA A 23 -12.10 1.89 24.72
N SER A 24 -12.51 2.16 23.47
CA SER A 24 -11.62 2.81 22.49
C SER A 24 -11.67 4.33 22.69
N ARG A 25 -10.54 4.93 23.14
CA ARG A 25 -10.45 6.36 23.50
C ARG A 25 -10.65 7.36 22.35
N TRP A 26 -10.67 6.92 21.09
CA TRP A 26 -10.50 7.80 19.93
C TRP A 26 -11.80 8.18 19.20
N ARG A 27 -12.82 7.30 19.11
CA ARG A 27 -14.09 7.64 18.42
C ARG A 27 -15.21 8.22 19.30
N HIS A 28 -15.20 8.01 20.61
CA HIS A 28 -16.31 8.45 21.48
C HIS A 28 -16.34 9.95 21.78
N GLN A 29 -15.21 10.64 21.64
CA GLN A 29 -15.07 12.03 22.09
C GLN A 29 -15.63 13.08 21.13
N GLU A 30 -16.05 12.70 19.92
CA GLU A 30 -16.43 13.63 18.86
C GLU A 30 -17.83 13.38 18.27
N SER A 31 -18.65 12.58 18.95
CA SER A 31 -20.06 12.44 18.57
C SER A 31 -20.80 13.78 18.73
N SER A 32 -21.73 14.07 17.82
CA SER A 32 -22.63 15.24 17.91
C SER A 32 -23.43 15.28 19.22
N ALA A 33 -23.59 14.14 19.89
CA ALA A 33 -24.18 14.03 21.22
C ALA A 33 -23.30 14.69 22.31
N TYR A 34 -21.97 14.56 22.26
CA TYR A 34 -21.06 15.19 23.23
C TYR A 34 -21.04 16.72 23.10
N ARG A 35 -21.07 17.24 21.87
CA ARG A 35 -21.10 18.69 21.58
C ARG A 35 -22.36 19.37 22.13
N ARG A 36 -23.50 18.68 22.11
CA ARG A 36 -24.76 19.15 22.73
C ARG A 36 -24.69 19.16 24.26
N HIS A 37 -23.95 18.22 24.85
CA HIS A 37 -23.80 18.16 26.30
C HIS A 37 -22.85 19.25 26.85
N ALA A 38 -21.76 19.55 26.12
CA ALA A 38 -20.80 20.60 26.48
C ALA A 38 -21.35 22.03 26.26
N GLY A 39 -22.30 22.22 25.34
CA GLY A 39 -22.98 23.50 25.13
C GLY A 39 -24.00 23.87 26.23
N ASN A 40 -24.53 22.87 26.94
CA ASN A 40 -25.55 23.07 27.98
C ASN A 40 -24.97 23.25 29.40
N SER A 41 -23.65 23.33 29.56
CA SER A 41 -22.99 23.45 30.87
C SER A 41 -22.59 24.89 31.26
N HIS A 42 -23.29 25.90 30.73
CA HIS A 42 -23.21 27.27 31.24
C HIS A 42 -24.52 27.65 31.92
N GLY A 43 -24.60 27.35 33.22
CA GLY A 43 -25.66 27.86 34.07
C GLY A 43 -26.14 26.85 35.09
N GLN A 44 -25.41 26.70 36.20
CA GLN A 44 -25.96 26.63 37.56
C GLN A 44 -24.82 26.32 38.54
N ALA A 45 -24.50 27.31 39.37
CA ALA A 45 -23.69 27.13 40.57
C ALA A 45 -24.44 26.23 41.57
N ARG A 46 -23.71 25.37 42.28
CA ARG A 46 -24.16 24.80 43.56
C ARG A 46 -23.04 24.95 44.59
N ASP A 47 -23.45 25.46 45.74
CA ASP A 47 -22.68 25.93 46.89
C ASP A 47 -21.95 24.82 47.70
N PRO A 48 -21.01 25.20 48.60
CA PRO A 48 -20.07 24.27 49.24
C PRO A 48 -20.65 23.66 50.52
N VAL A 49 -20.31 22.39 50.81
CA VAL A 49 -20.57 21.80 52.13
C VAL A 49 -19.37 21.01 52.66
N SER A 50 -19.00 21.44 53.86
CA SER A 50 -18.05 21.05 54.91
C SER A 50 -17.35 19.67 54.94
N THR A 51 -16.10 19.76 55.39
CA THR A 51 -15.19 18.77 55.98
C THR A 51 -15.69 18.14 57.28
N GLU A 52 -15.52 16.81 57.47
CA GLU A 52 -15.08 16.19 58.73
C GLU A 52 -14.29 14.89 58.48
N THR A 53 -13.29 14.67 59.33
CA THR A 53 -12.18 13.71 59.31
C THR A 53 -12.50 12.29 59.78
N THR A 54 -11.80 11.27 59.26
CA THR A 54 -11.03 10.27 60.04
C THR A 54 -10.26 9.31 59.13
N THR A 55 -8.92 9.37 59.14
CA THR A 55 -8.00 8.49 58.40
C THR A 55 -7.41 7.41 59.32
N GLY A 56 -8.27 6.52 59.84
CA GLY A 56 -7.87 5.43 60.74
C GLY A 56 -7.79 4.04 60.09
N ASP A 57 -8.61 3.78 59.07
CA ASP A 57 -8.87 2.39 58.62
C ASP A 57 -8.07 1.92 57.38
N LEU A 58 -7.28 2.80 56.76
CA LEU A 58 -6.49 2.43 55.57
C LEU A 58 -5.07 1.92 55.91
N ALA A 59 -4.57 2.21 57.11
CA ALA A 59 -3.24 1.79 57.55
C ALA A 59 -3.19 0.36 58.11
N THR A 60 -4.35 -0.20 58.50
CA THR A 60 -4.46 -1.54 59.10
C THR A 60 -4.67 -2.64 58.05
N PHE A 61 -5.14 -2.28 56.84
CA PHE A 61 -5.34 -3.23 55.74
C PHE A 61 -4.05 -3.57 54.98
N LEU A 62 -3.09 -2.64 54.91
CA LEU A 62 -1.86 -2.81 54.11
C LEU A 62 -0.74 -3.60 54.80
N ASN A 63 -0.90 -3.98 56.07
CA ASN A 63 0.14 -4.64 56.87
C ASN A 63 -0.15 -6.10 57.28
N ALA A 64 -1.24 -6.71 56.81
CA ALA A 64 -1.61 -8.07 57.23
C ALA A 64 -1.71 -9.04 56.05
N SER A 65 -0.55 -9.44 55.49
CA SER A 65 -0.29 -10.81 54.99
C SER A 65 1.07 -10.92 54.27
N ARG A 66 2.16 -10.82 55.05
CA ARG A 66 3.42 -11.51 54.74
C ARG A 66 3.51 -12.73 55.64
N VAL A 67 3.53 -13.92 55.04
CA VAL A 67 4.07 -15.15 55.67
C VAL A 67 4.83 -15.88 54.57
N GLU A 68 6.15 -15.93 54.70
CA GLU A 68 7.02 -16.84 53.95
C GLU A 68 6.97 -18.24 54.58
N PRO A 69 7.26 -19.28 53.78
CA PRO A 69 8.12 -20.33 54.28
C PRO A 69 9.27 -20.71 53.33
N THR A 70 10.30 -21.21 54.01
CA THR A 70 11.65 -21.63 53.67
C THR A 70 11.79 -22.95 52.89
N GLY A 71 12.80 -23.03 52.01
CA GLY A 71 13.75 -24.16 51.94
C GLY A 71 13.69 -25.17 50.78
N ASP A 72 14.70 -25.12 49.90
CA ASP A 72 15.46 -26.20 49.21
C ASP A 72 14.74 -27.19 48.25
N THR A 73 15.22 -27.60 47.05
CA THR A 73 16.43 -27.39 46.22
C THR A 73 16.14 -27.85 44.76
N ASN A 74 16.92 -27.31 43.80
CA ASN A 74 17.28 -27.82 42.45
C ASN A 74 16.30 -27.78 41.24
N GLY A 75 16.62 -26.88 40.30
CA GLY A 75 16.78 -27.22 38.88
C GLY A 75 15.83 -26.59 37.86
N GLY A 76 16.29 -25.54 37.15
CA GLY A 76 15.75 -25.20 35.81
C GLY A 76 15.68 -23.72 35.44
N GLY A 77 16.60 -23.29 34.57
CA GLY A 77 16.34 -22.34 33.45
C GLY A 77 15.95 -20.89 33.75
N ASN A 78 16.90 -19.98 33.55
CA ASN A 78 16.72 -18.53 33.44
C ASN A 78 15.65 -18.12 32.42
N PHE A 79 14.80 -17.15 32.78
CA PHE A 79 14.20 -16.20 31.82
C PHE A 79 14.06 -14.81 32.46
N GLN A 80 14.81 -13.86 31.93
CA GLN A 80 14.64 -12.41 32.08
C GLN A 80 14.17 -11.88 30.71
N PRO A 81 13.15 -11.00 30.65
CA PRO A 81 12.69 -10.45 29.38
C PRO A 81 13.74 -9.50 28.80
N ILE A 82 14.18 -9.77 27.57
CA ILE A 82 15.09 -8.91 26.81
C ILE A 82 14.28 -7.73 26.27
N THR A 83 14.48 -6.57 26.87
CA THR A 83 14.20 -5.29 26.23
C THR A 83 15.25 -5.07 25.14
N VAL A 84 14.83 -5.11 23.87
CA VAL A 84 15.68 -4.67 22.75
C VAL A 84 15.81 -3.16 22.86
N ALA A 85 16.94 -2.75 23.46
CA ALA A 85 17.30 -1.37 23.64
C ALA A 85 17.51 -0.69 22.28
N ALA A 86 16.92 0.50 22.17
CA ALA A 86 17.42 1.56 21.32
C ALA A 86 18.95 1.62 21.42
N VAL A 87 19.62 1.89 20.30
CA VAL A 87 21.02 2.28 20.30
C VAL A 87 21.11 3.63 21.04
N GLN A 88 21.19 3.55 22.36
CA GLN A 88 21.56 4.65 23.23
C GLN A 88 23.07 4.76 23.17
N SER A 89 23.54 5.78 22.44
CA SER A 89 24.78 6.46 22.79
C SER A 89 24.73 6.81 24.28
N SER A 90 25.76 6.40 24.99
CA SER A 90 25.90 6.55 26.43
C SER A 90 26.01 8.02 26.84
N ASP A 91 25.01 8.55 27.54
CA ASP A 91 25.15 9.74 28.37
C ASP A 91 25.48 9.31 29.80
N ARG A 92 26.69 9.67 30.26
CA ARG A 92 27.08 9.66 31.68
C ARG A 92 26.89 11.07 32.22
N GLU A 93 26.18 11.19 33.33
CA GLU A 93 26.11 12.41 34.14
C GLU A 93 27.50 12.81 34.68
N GLU A 94 27.66 14.12 34.80
CA GLU A 94 28.91 14.87 34.95
C GLU A 94 29.70 14.57 36.23
N GLY A 95 30.96 14.20 36.03
CA GLY A 95 32.04 14.31 37.00
C GLY A 95 33.33 14.56 36.21
N GLY A 96 33.86 15.78 36.29
CA GLY A 96 34.86 16.38 35.39
C GLY A 96 36.04 15.49 34.95
N GLY A 97 36.32 15.53 33.64
CA GLY A 97 37.53 14.99 33.01
C GLY A 97 37.35 14.83 31.50
N GLY A 98 37.92 15.75 30.71
CA GLY A 98 37.75 15.81 29.25
C GLY A 98 38.24 14.56 28.50
N GLY A 99 37.38 14.04 27.62
CA GLY A 99 37.68 12.99 26.65
C GLY A 99 36.59 12.96 25.58
N ALA A 100 36.70 13.83 24.58
CA ALA A 100 35.78 13.86 23.46
C ALA A 100 35.87 12.55 22.66
N SER A 101 34.75 11.82 22.57
CA SER A 101 34.53 10.77 21.57
C SER A 101 34.55 11.42 20.19
N SER A 102 35.74 11.54 19.60
CA SER A 102 35.95 12.16 18.29
C SER A 102 35.63 11.17 17.17
N THR A 103 34.34 10.89 16.96
CA THR A 103 33.92 10.38 15.66
C THR A 103 34.23 11.47 14.65
N PRO A 104 35.05 11.21 13.60
CA PRO A 104 35.36 12.24 12.62
C PRO A 104 34.07 12.75 11.97
N PRO A 105 34.00 14.04 11.59
CA PRO A 105 32.85 14.57 10.86
C PRO A 105 32.56 13.71 9.61
N PRO A 106 31.30 13.56 9.19
CA PRO A 106 30.96 12.79 8.01
C PRO A 106 31.72 13.31 6.78
N ASP A 107 32.30 12.41 6.00
CA ASP A 107 33.02 12.74 4.75
C ASP A 107 32.12 12.70 3.51
N GLY A 108 30.80 12.46 3.70
CA GLY A 108 29.82 12.30 2.62
C GLY A 108 29.92 10.99 1.84
N LYS A 109 30.82 10.07 2.20
CA LYS A 109 31.03 8.78 1.48
C LYS A 109 30.35 7.59 2.14
N GLU A 110 29.85 7.73 3.36
CA GLU A 110 29.06 6.69 4.03
C GLU A 110 27.60 6.74 3.58
N ILE A 111 27.11 5.65 3.00
CA ILE A 111 25.73 5.46 2.56
C ILE A 111 24.93 4.80 3.68
N VAL A 112 24.04 5.56 4.30
CA VAL A 112 23.21 5.12 5.43
C VAL A 112 21.93 4.41 4.97
N CYS A 113 21.50 4.63 3.72
CA CYS A 113 20.38 3.92 3.09
C CYS A 113 20.53 3.92 1.56
N GLY A 114 20.02 2.88 0.92
CA GLY A 114 20.10 2.65 -0.53
C GLY A 114 21.15 1.59 -0.90
N PRO A 115 21.40 1.37 -2.21
CA PRO A 115 20.66 1.96 -3.32
C PRO A 115 19.20 1.51 -3.33
N LEU A 116 18.29 2.44 -3.67
CA LEU A 116 16.87 2.16 -3.94
C LEU A 116 16.63 2.40 -5.43
N LEU A 117 16.19 1.38 -6.15
CA LEU A 117 15.94 1.42 -7.58
C LEU A 117 14.46 1.67 -7.84
N ASN A 118 14.17 2.57 -8.78
CA ASN A 118 12.80 2.95 -9.10
C ASN A 118 12.60 3.03 -10.61
N TYR A 119 11.48 2.48 -11.08
CA TYR A 119 11.08 2.53 -12.48
C TYR A 119 10.25 3.78 -12.77
N ARG A 120 10.57 4.50 -13.85
CA ARG A 120 9.90 5.76 -14.19
C ARG A 120 8.93 5.57 -15.35
N ARG A 121 9.45 5.19 -16.51
CA ARG A 121 8.70 5.06 -17.76
C ARG A 121 9.48 4.30 -18.82
N MET A 122 8.78 3.90 -19.87
CA MET A 122 9.35 3.44 -21.14
C MET A 122 8.84 4.36 -22.25
N GLU A 123 9.75 4.88 -23.06
CA GLU A 123 9.45 5.83 -24.12
C GLU A 123 10.58 5.78 -25.17
N GLN A 124 10.24 5.87 -26.46
CA GLN A 124 11.22 5.94 -27.57
C GLN A 124 12.29 4.83 -27.51
N ASP A 125 11.87 3.58 -27.30
CA ASP A 125 12.76 2.40 -27.20
C ASP A 125 13.82 2.51 -26.08
N ARG A 126 13.57 3.33 -25.07
CA ARG A 126 14.39 3.45 -23.86
C ARG A 126 13.59 3.14 -22.60
N TRP A 127 14.26 2.49 -21.65
CA TRP A 127 13.79 2.31 -20.29
C TRP A 127 14.42 3.39 -19.42
N TYR A 128 13.60 4.07 -18.61
CA TYR A 128 14.05 5.11 -17.69
C TYR A 128 13.77 4.70 -16.25
N GLY A 129 14.77 4.90 -15.40
CA GLY A 129 14.70 4.64 -13.97
C GLY A 129 15.48 5.67 -13.15
N SER A 130 15.54 5.43 -11.85
CA SER A 130 16.44 6.18 -10.98
C SER A 130 16.95 5.33 -9.82
N VAL A 131 18.14 5.66 -9.33
CA VAL A 131 18.73 5.06 -8.14
C VAL A 131 18.88 6.14 -7.07
N LEU A 132 18.31 5.93 -5.88
CA LEU A 132 18.47 6.82 -4.72
C LEU A 132 19.48 6.24 -3.73
N ILE A 133 20.36 7.11 -3.22
CA ILE A 133 21.18 6.84 -2.02
C ILE A 133 21.05 7.98 -1.02
N VAL A 134 21.18 7.65 0.26
CA VAL A 134 21.22 8.61 1.36
C VAL A 134 22.61 8.53 2.00
N ALA A 135 23.36 9.62 1.89
CA ALA A 135 24.69 9.75 2.49
C ALA A 135 24.61 10.40 3.88
N ALA A 136 25.52 10.02 4.78
CA ALA A 136 25.70 10.69 6.06
C ALA A 136 26.32 12.09 5.90
N GLY A 137 25.79 13.06 6.63
CA GLY A 137 26.18 14.46 6.58
C GLY A 137 25.67 15.21 5.34
N GLY A 138 25.84 16.53 5.37
CA GLY A 138 25.42 17.40 4.29
C GLY A 138 25.20 18.84 4.74
N GLY A 139 24.28 19.48 4.04
CA GLY A 139 23.83 20.84 4.23
C GLY A 139 23.90 21.63 2.94
N LYS A 140 24.24 22.91 3.03
CA LYS A 140 24.38 23.78 1.85
C LYS A 140 25.54 23.32 0.96
N ASP A 141 26.66 22.99 1.59
CA ASP A 141 27.88 22.57 0.92
C ASP A 141 27.86 21.07 0.59
N ILE A 142 28.45 20.71 -0.54
CA ILE A 142 28.60 19.32 -0.96
C ILE A 142 29.88 18.76 -0.33
N LEU A 143 29.74 17.76 0.55
CA LEU A 143 30.89 17.07 1.16
C LEU A 143 31.56 16.12 0.16
N TYR A 144 30.75 15.37 -0.58
CA TYR A 144 31.18 14.46 -1.63
C TYR A 144 30.05 14.29 -2.66
N GLN A 145 30.40 14.29 -3.94
CA GLN A 145 29.47 14.03 -5.02
C GLN A 145 29.70 12.62 -5.57
N PRO A 146 28.79 11.66 -5.33
CA PRO A 146 28.94 10.30 -5.80
C PRO A 146 28.66 10.20 -7.31
N SER A 147 29.16 9.13 -7.93
CA SER A 147 28.82 8.73 -9.30
C SER A 147 28.30 7.30 -9.32
N LEU A 148 27.56 6.94 -10.36
CA LEU A 148 27.08 5.58 -10.59
C LEU A 148 27.63 5.08 -11.93
N VAL A 149 28.16 3.87 -11.95
CA VAL A 149 28.62 3.19 -13.17
C VAL A 149 27.60 2.11 -13.50
N LEU A 150 27.12 2.09 -14.74
CA LEU A 150 26.15 1.12 -15.24
C LEU A 150 26.69 0.45 -16.51
N ARG A 151 26.47 -0.86 -16.62
CA ARG A 151 26.92 -1.66 -17.76
C ARG A 151 25.98 -2.83 -18.03
N ARG A 152 25.99 -3.32 -19.27
CA ARG A 152 25.33 -4.57 -19.65
C ARG A 152 26.10 -5.77 -19.08
N ALA A 153 25.41 -6.75 -18.50
CA ALA A 153 26.05 -7.89 -17.83
C ALA A 153 26.85 -8.80 -18.78
N ASP A 154 26.32 -9.09 -19.98
CA ASP A 154 26.98 -9.97 -20.97
C ASP A 154 28.36 -9.44 -21.40
N GLU A 155 28.52 -8.12 -21.47
CA GLU A 155 29.79 -7.47 -21.86
C GLU A 155 30.81 -7.47 -20.72
N ALA A 156 30.35 -7.56 -19.47
CA ALA A 156 31.21 -7.61 -18.30
C ALA A 156 31.85 -8.98 -18.08
N ALA A 157 31.14 -10.07 -18.42
CA ALA A 157 31.66 -11.43 -18.32
C ALA A 157 32.79 -11.72 -19.34
N ALA A 158 32.87 -10.94 -20.42
CA ALA A 158 33.85 -11.12 -21.50
C ALA A 158 35.21 -10.42 -21.25
N ARG A 159 35.40 -9.75 -20.11
CA ARG A 159 36.64 -9.00 -19.82
C ARG A 159 37.74 -9.86 -19.20
N HIS A 160 38.94 -9.77 -19.77
CA HIS A 160 40.19 -10.16 -19.12
C HIS A 160 40.67 -9.03 -18.16
N PRO A 161 41.36 -9.33 -17.05
CA PRO A 161 41.76 -8.34 -16.05
C PRO A 161 42.68 -7.20 -16.56
N ASP A 162 43.33 -7.36 -17.71
CA ASP A 162 44.40 -6.47 -18.19
C ASP A 162 44.01 -5.51 -19.34
N THR A 163 42.75 -5.44 -19.76
CA THR A 163 42.31 -4.50 -20.80
C THR A 163 41.46 -3.35 -20.25
N THR A 164 42.07 -2.17 -20.19
CA THR A 164 41.50 -0.88 -19.71
C THR A 164 40.59 -0.16 -20.73
N SER A 165 40.00 -0.86 -21.71
CA SER A 165 39.09 -0.20 -22.66
C SER A 165 37.68 -0.10 -22.08
N ALA A 166 37.28 1.14 -21.74
CA ALA A 166 35.97 1.58 -21.26
C ALA A 166 34.83 1.45 -22.30
N ALA A 167 34.81 0.40 -23.12
CA ALA A 167 33.69 0.11 -24.01
C ALA A 167 32.57 -0.57 -23.20
N GLY A 168 31.37 0.02 -23.20
CA GLY A 168 30.14 -0.56 -22.61
C GLY A 168 29.74 -0.04 -21.22
N GLU A 169 30.53 0.84 -20.60
CA GLU A 169 30.19 1.48 -19.31
C GLU A 169 29.66 2.90 -19.51
N THR A 170 28.54 3.19 -18.87
CA THR A 170 27.98 4.55 -18.80
C THR A 170 28.06 5.05 -17.37
N GLN A 171 28.69 6.21 -17.18
CA GLN A 171 28.76 6.88 -15.89
C GLN A 171 27.62 7.91 -15.78
N PHE A 172 26.87 7.83 -14.69
CA PHE A 172 25.77 8.74 -14.36
C PHE A 172 26.18 9.63 -13.18
N GLN A 173 25.87 10.93 -13.31
CA GLN A 173 26.13 11.92 -12.27
C GLN A 173 24.95 11.98 -11.29
N ALA A 174 25.25 12.18 -10.01
CA ALA A 174 24.23 12.32 -8.99
C ALA A 174 23.56 13.71 -9.05
N GLN A 175 22.22 13.74 -8.98
CA GLN A 175 21.44 14.93 -8.67
C GLN A 175 21.18 14.98 -7.16
N ARG A 176 21.52 16.11 -6.53
CA ARG A 176 21.17 16.37 -5.13
C ARG A 176 19.70 16.72 -5.06
N LEU A 177 18.88 15.96 -4.32
CA LEU A 177 17.45 16.25 -4.15
C LEU A 177 17.18 17.09 -2.90
N TYR A 178 17.81 16.70 -1.80
CA TYR A 178 17.69 17.33 -0.49
C TYR A 178 18.98 17.10 0.29
N SER A 179 19.40 18.07 1.11
CA SER A 179 20.55 17.93 1.99
C SER A 179 20.39 18.80 3.23
N ASP A 180 20.57 18.21 4.40
CA ASP A 180 20.67 18.93 5.67
C ASP A 180 21.91 18.43 6.44
N PRO A 181 22.24 19.00 7.61
CA PRO A 181 23.43 18.61 8.36
C PRO A 181 23.51 17.11 8.71
N ARG A 182 22.37 16.40 8.73
CA ARG A 182 22.30 14.96 9.05
C ARG A 182 22.56 14.11 7.82
N ASN A 183 21.94 14.43 6.69
CA ASN A 183 21.94 13.57 5.50
C ASN A 183 21.85 14.32 4.17
N THR A 184 22.41 13.70 3.13
CA THR A 184 22.26 14.13 1.73
C THR A 184 21.60 13.04 0.88
N PHE A 185 20.54 13.42 0.16
CA PHE A 185 19.80 12.56 -0.75
C PHE A 185 20.27 12.80 -2.18
N TRP A 186 20.82 11.74 -2.77
CA TRP A 186 21.31 11.74 -4.14
C TRP A 186 20.46 10.79 -4.98
N ALA A 187 20.00 11.26 -6.13
CA ALA A 187 19.35 10.44 -7.14
C ALA A 187 20.17 10.42 -8.43
N PHE A 188 20.32 9.25 -9.02
CA PHE A 188 20.89 9.06 -10.35
C PHE A 188 19.73 8.78 -11.30
N GLU A 189 19.44 9.71 -12.21
CA GLU A 189 18.54 9.42 -13.34
C GLU A 189 19.29 8.50 -14.31
N ILE A 190 18.81 7.28 -14.50
CA ILE A 190 19.45 6.28 -15.36
C ILE A 190 18.51 5.90 -16.50
N ASP A 191 19.10 5.57 -17.65
CA ASP A 191 18.36 5.10 -18.81
C ASP A 191 19.19 4.16 -19.67
N VAL A 192 18.50 3.17 -20.25
CA VAL A 192 19.12 2.11 -21.04
C VAL A 192 18.26 1.79 -22.26
N PRO A 193 18.86 1.35 -23.38
CA PRO A 193 18.09 0.93 -24.54
C PRO A 193 17.26 -0.33 -24.21
N ILE A 194 16.06 -0.39 -24.77
CA ILE A 194 15.25 -1.60 -24.80
C ILE A 194 15.70 -2.41 -26.02
N GLU A 195 16.14 -3.65 -25.79
CA GLU A 195 16.61 -4.55 -26.85
C GLU A 195 15.54 -5.58 -27.23
N ALA A 196 15.76 -6.34 -28.31
CA ALA A 196 14.83 -7.39 -28.75
C ALA A 196 14.66 -8.51 -27.71
N ARG A 197 15.67 -8.75 -26.88
CA ARG A 197 15.66 -9.74 -25.79
C ARG A 197 15.74 -9.04 -24.43
N GLU A 198 15.33 -9.74 -23.39
CA GLU A 198 15.54 -9.31 -22.01
C GLU A 198 17.03 -9.08 -21.73
N VAL A 199 17.36 -7.97 -21.07
CA VAL A 199 18.74 -7.58 -20.77
C VAL A 199 18.92 -7.39 -19.27
N ARG A 200 19.98 -8.01 -18.74
CA ARG A 200 20.49 -7.77 -17.40
C ARG A 200 21.50 -6.63 -17.41
N TYR A 201 21.27 -5.62 -16.59
CA TYR A 201 22.19 -4.51 -16.35
C TYR A 201 22.76 -4.61 -14.94
N GLU A 202 24.04 -4.29 -14.79
CA GLU A 202 24.72 -4.21 -13.51
C GLU A 202 25.11 -2.75 -13.23
N TYR A 203 25.03 -2.35 -11.96
CA TYR A 203 25.45 -1.03 -11.54
C TYR A 203 26.16 -1.05 -10.20
N GLU A 204 27.07 -0.11 -10.01
CA GLU A 204 27.78 0.10 -8.75
C GLU A 204 28.04 1.58 -8.48
N LEU A 205 28.34 1.87 -7.22
CA LEU A 205 28.66 3.20 -6.72
C LEU A 205 30.14 3.19 -6.30
N PRO A 206 31.08 3.66 -7.15
CA PRO A 206 32.49 3.73 -6.78
C PRO A 206 32.72 4.68 -5.60
N ASP A 207 33.78 4.40 -4.83
CA ASP A 207 34.29 5.28 -3.76
C ASP A 207 33.33 5.61 -2.60
N VAL A 208 32.24 4.85 -2.44
CA VAL A 208 31.34 4.92 -1.26
C VAL A 208 31.49 3.70 -0.36
N ARG A 209 31.04 3.84 0.90
CA ARG A 209 31.00 2.76 1.91
C ARG A 209 29.56 2.59 2.40
N TYR A 210 29.04 1.38 2.44
CA TYR A 210 27.70 1.13 3.00
C TYR A 210 27.77 0.99 4.52
N SER A 211 26.78 1.54 5.23
CA SER A 211 26.66 1.41 6.69
C SER A 211 26.31 0.00 7.17
N ARG A 212 25.95 -0.90 6.24
CA ARG A 212 25.56 -2.29 6.51
C ARG A 212 26.24 -3.23 5.51
N ASP A 213 26.77 -4.34 6.02
CA ASP A 213 27.58 -5.30 5.24
C ASP A 213 26.74 -6.20 4.32
N HIS A 214 25.43 -6.25 4.50
CA HIS A 214 24.55 -7.08 3.67
C HIS A 214 24.33 -6.49 2.26
N LYS A 215 24.73 -5.24 2.00
CA LYS A 215 24.53 -4.60 0.69
C LYS A 215 25.58 -5.09 -0.30
N PRO A 216 25.18 -5.62 -1.48
CA PRO A 216 26.15 -6.04 -2.46
C PRO A 216 26.86 -4.83 -3.06
N ARG A 217 28.16 -5.00 -3.40
CA ARG A 217 28.94 -3.95 -4.06
C ARG A 217 28.40 -3.63 -5.45
N VAL A 218 28.01 -4.67 -6.19
CA VAL A 218 27.41 -4.61 -7.52
C VAL A 218 25.95 -5.04 -7.40
N ASN A 219 25.05 -4.17 -7.82
CA ASN A 219 23.62 -4.44 -7.94
C ASN A 219 23.27 -4.72 -9.40
N ASN A 220 22.10 -5.28 -9.65
CA ASN A 220 21.67 -5.60 -11.00
C ASN A 220 20.15 -5.53 -11.14
N PHE A 221 19.67 -5.24 -12.35
CA PHE A 221 18.24 -5.21 -12.67
C PHE A 221 18.01 -5.69 -14.10
N PHE A 222 16.75 -5.93 -14.44
CA PHE A 222 16.35 -6.53 -15.71
C PHE A 222 15.38 -5.63 -16.47
N VAL A 223 15.61 -5.44 -17.76
CA VAL A 223 14.72 -4.72 -18.68
C VAL A 223 14.11 -5.75 -19.64
N PRO A 224 12.77 -5.75 -19.83
CA PRO A 224 12.12 -6.71 -20.71
C PRO A 224 12.55 -6.49 -22.18
N GLY A 225 12.39 -7.52 -23.01
CA GLY A 225 12.52 -7.37 -24.46
C GLY A 225 11.49 -6.40 -25.03
N ALA A 226 11.79 -5.80 -26.18
CA ALA A 226 11.00 -4.74 -26.81
C ALA A 226 9.54 -5.15 -27.11
N ASP A 227 9.31 -6.43 -27.41
CA ASP A 227 8.00 -6.99 -27.70
C ASP A 227 7.43 -7.80 -26.52
N GLU A 228 8.03 -7.69 -25.34
CA GLU A 228 7.59 -8.39 -24.12
C GLU A 228 6.97 -7.43 -23.10
N SER A 229 6.00 -7.93 -22.34
CA SER A 229 5.47 -7.24 -21.17
C SER A 229 6.29 -7.57 -19.93
N MET A 230 6.27 -6.69 -18.94
CA MET A 230 6.99 -6.89 -17.69
C MET A 230 6.37 -8.03 -16.86
N ARG A 231 7.23 -8.89 -16.31
CA ARG A 231 6.96 -9.68 -15.10
C ARG A 231 6.89 -8.77 -13.88
N VAL A 232 5.73 -8.73 -13.24
CA VAL A 232 5.40 -7.81 -12.13
C VAL A 232 5.30 -8.57 -10.81
N MET A 233 5.86 -7.99 -9.75
CA MET A 233 5.59 -8.37 -8.37
C MET A 233 4.73 -7.27 -7.71
N PHE A 234 3.74 -7.63 -6.90
CA PHE A 234 2.91 -6.68 -6.16
C PHE A 234 2.96 -6.99 -4.67
N HIS A 235 3.07 -5.93 -3.86
CA HIS A 235 3.04 -6.02 -2.39
C HIS A 235 2.43 -4.77 -1.75
N SER A 236 1.97 -4.92 -0.51
CA SER A 236 1.48 -3.84 0.36
C SER A 236 1.72 -4.21 1.83
N CYS A 237 1.54 -3.25 2.74
CA CYS A 237 1.66 -3.47 4.19
C CYS A 237 3.01 -4.09 4.56
N ASN A 238 4.07 -3.41 4.12
CA ASN A 238 5.46 -3.75 4.33
C ASN A 238 5.97 -3.10 5.62
N GLY A 239 5.46 -3.54 6.76
CA GLY A 239 5.92 -3.16 8.09
C GLY A 239 5.02 -3.77 9.16
N PHE A 240 5.23 -3.40 10.42
CA PHE A 240 4.45 -3.92 11.54
C PHE A 240 3.66 -2.82 12.22
N SER A 241 2.39 -3.10 12.53
CA SER A 241 1.57 -2.24 13.38
C SER A 241 2.16 -2.16 14.79
N VAL A 242 1.92 -1.04 15.48
CA VAL A 242 2.41 -0.80 16.84
C VAL A 242 1.97 -1.91 17.79
N GLY A 243 2.90 -2.37 18.62
CA GLY A 243 2.65 -3.41 19.63
C GLY A 243 2.70 -4.84 19.08
N THR A 244 3.00 -5.02 17.80
CA THR A 244 3.23 -6.35 17.23
C THR A 244 4.55 -6.93 17.71
N ASP A 245 4.53 -8.18 18.17
CA ASP A 245 5.74 -8.95 18.45
C ASP A 245 6.36 -9.41 17.13
N GLU A 246 7.34 -8.65 16.63
CA GLU A 246 7.99 -8.92 15.33
C GLU A 246 8.73 -10.28 15.32
N GLU A 247 9.22 -10.74 16.48
CA GLU A 247 9.93 -12.03 16.60
C GLU A 247 8.98 -13.20 16.40
N ALA A 248 7.73 -13.08 16.84
CA ALA A 248 6.68 -14.08 16.61
C ALA A 248 6.39 -14.33 15.11
N PHE A 249 6.77 -13.38 14.25
CA PHE A 249 6.61 -13.44 12.79
C PHE A 249 7.94 -13.53 12.03
N SER A 250 9.06 -13.81 12.70
CA SER A 250 10.38 -13.96 12.05
C SER A 250 10.81 -12.73 11.23
N GLY A 251 10.36 -11.53 11.60
CA GLY A 251 10.61 -10.30 10.86
C GLY A 251 9.93 -10.28 9.48
N ALA A 252 10.69 -10.05 8.41
CA ALA A 252 10.19 -9.88 7.04
C ALA A 252 10.65 -11.00 6.06
N PRO A 253 10.36 -12.29 6.35
CA PRO A 253 10.98 -13.42 5.66
C PRO A 253 10.50 -13.62 4.22
N LEU A 254 9.30 -13.14 3.85
CA LEU A 254 8.76 -13.27 2.48
C LEU A 254 9.62 -12.55 1.45
N TRP A 255 10.38 -11.52 1.83
CA TRP A 255 11.35 -10.90 0.91
C TRP A 255 12.46 -11.87 0.50
N ARG A 256 12.82 -12.87 1.33
CA ARG A 256 13.75 -13.92 0.89
C ARG A 256 13.14 -14.77 -0.22
N ASP A 257 11.85 -15.07 -0.09
CA ASP A 257 11.13 -15.82 -1.10
C ASP A 257 10.98 -15.04 -2.42
N VAL A 258 10.68 -13.74 -2.34
CA VAL A 258 10.72 -12.83 -3.49
C VAL A 258 12.08 -12.90 -4.18
N MET A 259 13.19 -12.80 -3.43
CA MET A 259 14.54 -12.87 -4.01
C MET A 259 14.85 -14.23 -4.64
N ARG A 260 14.45 -15.35 -4.03
CA ARG A 260 14.59 -16.69 -4.63
C ARG A 260 13.80 -16.81 -5.93
N LYS A 261 12.60 -16.23 -6.01
CA LYS A 261 11.80 -16.24 -7.24
C LYS A 261 12.39 -15.31 -8.30
N HIS A 262 12.89 -14.13 -7.90
CA HIS A 262 13.58 -13.20 -8.79
C HIS A 262 14.83 -13.83 -9.42
N GLU A 263 15.61 -14.60 -8.68
CA GLU A 263 16.78 -15.32 -9.20
C GLU A 263 16.40 -16.37 -10.28
N ARG A 264 15.24 -17.02 -10.13
CA ARG A 264 14.76 -18.04 -11.09
C ARG A 264 14.12 -17.44 -12.33
N ALA A 265 13.32 -16.39 -12.15
CA ALA A 265 12.59 -15.68 -13.20
C ALA A 265 12.51 -14.20 -12.82
N PRO A 266 13.40 -13.35 -13.36
CA PRO A 266 13.56 -11.97 -12.88
C PRO A 266 12.29 -11.14 -12.95
N PHE A 267 11.90 -10.53 -11.85
CA PHE A 267 10.93 -9.44 -11.87
C PHE A 267 11.54 -8.21 -12.56
N HIS A 268 10.78 -7.55 -13.42
CA HIS A 268 11.20 -6.29 -14.05
C HIS A 268 10.77 -5.08 -13.23
N VAL A 269 9.71 -5.24 -12.42
CA VAL A 269 9.15 -4.19 -11.58
C VAL A 269 8.44 -4.79 -10.37
N MET A 270 8.53 -4.10 -9.23
CA MET A 270 7.66 -4.31 -8.07
C MET A 270 6.72 -3.11 -7.88
N LEU A 271 5.44 -3.38 -7.69
CA LEU A 271 4.41 -2.39 -7.45
C LEU A 271 4.07 -2.36 -5.97
N GLY A 272 4.27 -1.21 -5.34
CA GLY A 272 3.93 -0.94 -3.96
C GLY A 272 2.53 -0.36 -3.83
N GLY A 273 1.63 -1.11 -3.20
CA GLY A 273 0.23 -0.72 -3.02
C GLY A 273 0.01 0.39 -2.00
N GLY A 274 0.97 0.66 -1.11
CA GLY A 274 0.77 1.52 0.05
C GLY A 274 1.05 0.77 1.34
N ASP A 275 1.28 1.51 2.42
CA ASP A 275 1.90 1.03 3.66
C ASP A 275 3.30 0.45 3.39
N GLN A 276 4.12 1.19 2.64
CA GLN A 276 5.49 0.73 2.36
C GLN A 276 6.37 0.78 3.60
N ILE A 277 5.93 1.57 4.59
CA ILE A 277 6.46 1.75 5.93
C ILE A 277 5.32 2.06 6.91
N TYR A 278 5.50 1.73 8.19
CA TYR A 278 4.57 2.07 9.28
C TYR A 278 5.18 3.16 10.16
N ASN A 279 4.59 4.36 10.14
CA ASN A 279 5.03 5.52 10.92
C ASN A 279 4.23 5.75 12.22
N ASP A 280 3.27 4.88 12.52
CA ASP A 280 2.32 5.04 13.64
C ASP A 280 2.98 5.08 15.01
N GLY A 281 4.16 4.49 15.13
CA GLY A 281 4.96 4.53 16.36
C GLY A 281 5.28 5.94 16.83
N ILE A 282 5.17 6.95 15.95
CA ILE A 282 5.38 8.37 16.26
C ILE A 282 4.50 8.86 17.43
N ARG A 283 3.30 8.29 17.59
CA ARG A 283 2.34 8.65 18.65
C ARG A 283 2.57 7.90 19.97
N VAL A 284 3.31 6.80 19.94
CA VAL A 284 3.50 5.92 21.11
C VAL A 284 4.89 6.08 21.71
N ASN A 285 5.92 5.95 20.87
CA ASN A 285 7.32 6.01 21.28
C ASN A 285 8.06 7.22 20.68
N GLY A 286 7.34 8.05 19.91
CA GLY A 286 7.88 9.23 19.25
C GLY A 286 7.45 10.55 19.90
N PRO A 287 7.76 11.67 19.23
CA PRO A 287 7.55 13.02 19.76
C PRO A 287 6.08 13.41 19.93
N LEU A 288 5.13 12.66 19.36
CA LEU A 288 3.70 12.93 19.53
C LEU A 288 3.08 12.25 20.75
N ARG A 289 3.86 11.54 21.56
CA ARG A 289 3.36 10.94 22.81
C ARG A 289 2.72 11.98 23.75
N PRO A 290 3.31 13.15 24.02
CA PRO A 290 2.69 14.16 24.88
C PRO A 290 1.34 14.64 24.34
N TRP A 291 1.22 14.85 23.03
CA TRP A 291 -0.04 15.20 22.36
C TRP A 291 -1.09 14.09 22.50
N THR A 292 -0.66 12.84 22.32
CA THR A 292 -1.49 11.64 22.42
C THR A 292 -2.03 11.44 23.86
N ASP A 293 -1.23 11.81 24.87
CA ASP A 293 -1.59 11.71 26.28
C ASP A 293 -2.63 12.77 26.73
N ILE A 294 -2.91 13.78 25.89
CA ILE A 294 -3.93 14.81 26.17
C ILE A 294 -5.32 14.20 26.15
N ARG A 295 -5.95 14.10 27.33
CA ARG A 295 -7.28 13.51 27.49
C ARG A 295 -8.43 14.41 27.05
N ASN A 296 -8.25 15.73 27.13
CA ASN A 296 -9.28 16.70 26.79
C ASN A 296 -9.29 16.91 25.25
N PRO A 297 -10.39 16.59 24.55
CA PRO A 297 -10.43 16.62 23.08
C PRO A 297 -10.13 18.00 22.51
N LYS A 298 -10.70 19.04 23.13
CA LYS A 298 -10.50 20.44 22.72
C LYS A 298 -9.04 20.86 22.88
N LYS A 299 -8.43 20.57 24.04
CA LYS A 299 -7.00 20.85 24.26
C LYS A 299 -6.10 20.09 23.28
N ARG A 300 -6.50 18.88 22.89
CA ARG A 300 -5.76 18.06 21.93
C ARG A 300 -5.89 18.61 20.50
N SER A 301 -7.09 19.04 20.09
CA SER A 301 -7.31 19.65 18.78
C SER A 301 -6.69 21.05 18.66
N GLU A 302 -6.54 21.77 19.76
CA GLU A 302 -5.92 23.10 19.82
C GLU A 302 -4.41 23.03 20.12
N PHE A 303 -3.82 21.82 20.17
CA PHE A 303 -2.41 21.66 20.48
C PHE A 303 -1.55 22.14 19.30
N PRO A 304 -0.61 23.08 19.52
CA PRO A 304 0.19 23.65 18.44
C PRO A 304 1.21 22.66 17.90
N PHE A 305 1.65 22.88 16.66
CA PHE A 305 2.73 22.14 16.02
C PHE A 305 3.89 23.09 15.66
N PRO A 306 4.64 23.59 16.67
CA PRO A 306 5.72 24.55 16.43
C PRO A 306 6.92 23.89 15.74
N GLU A 307 7.83 24.70 15.20
CA GLU A 307 9.05 24.23 14.51
C GLU A 307 9.84 23.19 15.32
N LYS A 308 9.89 23.33 16.65
CA LYS A 308 10.53 22.32 17.52
C LYS A 308 9.90 20.93 17.37
N LEU A 309 8.57 20.83 17.47
CA LEU A 309 7.88 19.56 17.37
C LEU A 309 7.97 19.01 15.94
N ARG A 310 7.88 19.90 14.93
CA ARG A 310 8.11 19.55 13.53
C ARG A 310 9.50 18.94 13.33
N ALA A 311 10.55 19.50 13.93
CA ALA A 311 11.92 18.97 13.86
C ALA A 311 12.06 17.59 14.48
N GLU A 312 11.44 17.37 15.63
CA GLU A 312 11.43 16.06 16.29
C GLU A 312 10.68 15.02 15.45
N CYS A 313 9.53 15.39 14.86
CA CYS A 313 8.79 14.52 13.93
C CYS A 313 9.61 14.20 12.68
N ASP A 314 10.22 15.20 12.05
CA ASP A 314 11.04 15.05 10.85
C ASP A 314 12.25 14.14 11.08
N ASP A 315 12.89 14.24 12.25
CA ASP A 315 13.95 13.31 12.66
C ASP A 315 13.42 11.88 12.87
N TYR A 316 12.22 11.72 13.45
CA TYR A 316 11.57 10.42 13.59
C TYR A 316 11.32 9.76 12.23
N TYR A 317 10.68 10.46 11.28
CA TYR A 317 10.40 9.92 9.95
C TYR A 317 11.70 9.56 9.22
N LEU A 318 12.71 10.45 9.21
CA LEU A 318 14.01 10.17 8.59
C LEU A 318 14.63 8.88 9.13
N LYS A 319 14.72 8.76 10.46
CA LYS A 319 15.29 7.59 11.12
C LYS A 319 14.50 6.32 10.83
N ASN A 320 13.16 6.40 10.81
CA ASN A 320 12.33 5.25 10.52
C ASN A 320 12.52 4.77 9.06
N TYR A 321 12.53 5.70 8.10
CA TYR A 321 12.79 5.39 6.70
C TYR A 321 14.18 4.78 6.50
N ILE A 322 15.24 5.38 7.06
CA ILE A 322 16.61 4.83 6.98
C ILE A 322 16.65 3.43 7.61
N ARG A 323 16.05 3.22 8.79
CA ARG A 323 16.00 1.92 9.46
C ARG A 323 15.32 0.88 8.57
N TRP A 324 14.12 1.18 8.08
CA TRP A 324 13.27 0.21 7.41
C TRP A 324 13.76 -0.12 5.99
N TYR A 325 14.05 0.88 5.16
CA TYR A 325 14.52 0.67 3.78
C TYR A 325 15.94 0.12 3.69
N ASN A 326 16.70 0.19 4.79
CA ASN A 326 18.03 -0.42 4.92
C ASN A 326 18.03 -1.76 5.68
N SER A 327 16.85 -2.35 5.95
CA SER A 327 16.72 -3.66 6.60
C SER A 327 16.67 -4.81 5.59
N ALA A 328 17.53 -5.82 5.77
CA ALA A 328 17.48 -7.05 4.98
C ALA A 328 16.26 -7.92 5.40
N PRO A 329 15.59 -8.61 4.47
CA PRO A 329 15.95 -8.79 3.06
C PRO A 329 15.39 -7.71 2.12
N PHE A 330 14.49 -6.83 2.58
CA PHE A 330 13.85 -5.79 1.76
C PHE A 330 14.88 -4.87 1.07
N ALA A 331 15.93 -4.50 1.82
CA ALA A 331 17.07 -3.74 1.34
C ALA A 331 17.79 -4.34 0.12
N LEU A 332 17.74 -5.66 -0.07
CA LEU A 332 18.34 -6.35 -1.23
C LEU A 332 17.43 -6.27 -2.45
N ALA A 333 16.11 -6.40 -2.24
CA ALA A 333 15.11 -6.25 -3.30
C ALA A 333 15.10 -4.82 -3.85
N ASN A 334 15.16 -3.81 -2.97
CA ASN A 334 15.22 -2.40 -3.37
C ASN A 334 16.40 -2.07 -4.28
N GLY A 335 17.54 -2.76 -4.17
CA GLY A 335 18.69 -2.55 -5.04
C GLY A 335 18.60 -3.31 -6.38
N GLN A 336 17.63 -4.21 -6.56
CA GLN A 336 17.62 -5.13 -7.71
C GLN A 336 16.31 -5.15 -8.51
N ILE A 337 15.20 -4.80 -7.87
CA ILE A 337 13.87 -4.79 -8.48
C ILE A 337 13.40 -3.34 -8.50
N PRO A 338 13.27 -2.71 -9.69
CA PRO A 338 12.74 -1.36 -9.80
C PRO A 338 11.34 -1.25 -9.19
N GLN A 339 11.13 -0.26 -8.31
CA GLN A 339 9.82 -0.05 -7.68
C GLN A 339 9.00 1.07 -8.33
N VAL A 340 7.67 0.95 -8.24
CA VAL A 340 6.70 2.03 -8.43
C VAL A 340 5.71 1.94 -7.28
N ASN A 341 5.60 3.00 -6.48
CA ASN A 341 4.77 3.00 -5.27
C ASN A 341 3.71 4.09 -5.32
N ILE A 342 2.57 3.78 -4.72
CA ILE A 342 1.67 4.77 -4.12
C ILE A 342 1.78 4.63 -2.59
N TRP A 343 1.37 5.66 -1.85
CA TRP A 343 1.27 5.61 -0.40
C TRP A 343 -0.16 5.35 0.09
N ASP A 344 -0.25 4.82 1.31
CA ASP A 344 -1.49 4.71 2.10
C ASP A 344 -1.35 5.47 3.42
N ASP A 345 -2.26 5.25 4.38
CA ASP A 345 -2.27 6.00 5.63
C ASP A 345 -1.09 5.68 6.56
N HIS A 346 -0.63 4.44 6.70
CA HIS A 346 0.48 4.13 7.61
C HIS A 346 1.83 4.72 7.14
N ASP A 347 1.95 5.10 5.87
CA ASP A 347 3.05 5.94 5.38
C ASP A 347 3.06 7.33 6.07
N ILE A 348 1.90 7.79 6.56
CA ILE A 348 1.68 9.03 7.31
C ILE A 348 1.45 8.73 8.80
N ILE A 349 0.24 8.28 9.12
CA ILE A 349 -0.28 7.78 10.39
C ILE A 349 -1.62 7.09 10.10
N ASP A 350 -1.88 5.98 10.78
CA ASP A 350 -3.12 5.20 10.81
C ASP A 350 -4.39 6.06 10.68
N GLY A 351 -5.22 5.76 9.66
CA GLY A 351 -6.50 6.42 9.38
C GLY A 351 -6.42 7.84 8.81
N PHE A 352 -5.24 8.31 8.36
CA PHE A 352 -5.09 9.66 7.82
C PHE A 352 -6.05 9.93 6.65
N GLY A 353 -6.85 10.99 6.78
CA GLY A 353 -7.88 11.36 5.82
C GLY A 353 -9.29 10.94 6.24
N SER A 354 -9.43 10.04 7.20
CA SER A 354 -10.71 9.39 7.53
C SER A 354 -11.30 9.82 8.88
N TYR A 355 -10.52 10.54 9.68
CA TYR A 355 -11.03 11.25 10.85
C TYR A 355 -11.97 12.41 10.44
N VAL A 356 -12.71 12.96 11.41
CA VAL A 356 -13.57 14.12 11.14
C VAL A 356 -12.74 15.33 10.71
N ASP A 357 -13.29 16.13 9.79
CA ASP A 357 -12.60 17.28 9.17
C ASP A 357 -12.04 18.25 10.22
N SER A 358 -12.78 18.55 11.29
CA SER A 358 -12.29 19.44 12.36
C SER A 358 -11.05 18.91 13.09
N PHE A 359 -10.89 17.60 13.19
CA PHE A 359 -9.72 16.98 13.83
C PHE A 359 -8.56 16.88 12.84
N MET A 360 -8.82 16.52 11.58
CA MET A 360 -7.82 16.51 10.51
C MET A 360 -7.22 17.89 10.23
N ARG A 361 -7.94 18.97 10.54
CA ARG A 361 -7.46 20.36 10.38
C ARG A 361 -6.60 20.87 11.53
N CYS A 362 -6.42 20.11 12.61
CA CYS A 362 -5.56 20.58 13.70
C CYS A 362 -4.10 20.67 13.26
N ASP A 363 -3.33 21.50 13.96
CA ASP A 363 -1.94 21.79 13.63
C ASP A 363 -1.09 20.51 13.57
N VAL A 364 -1.35 19.55 14.46
CA VAL A 364 -0.62 18.28 14.49
C VAL A 364 -0.87 17.46 13.22
N PHE A 365 -2.12 17.30 12.76
CA PHE A 365 -2.41 16.52 11.54
C PHE A 365 -1.87 17.19 10.28
N ARG A 366 -1.94 18.53 10.20
CA ARG A 366 -1.32 19.29 9.10
C ARG A 366 0.21 19.12 9.09
N GLY A 367 0.82 19.20 10.26
CA GLY A 367 2.26 19.06 10.46
C GLY A 367 2.81 17.68 10.10
N ILE A 368 2.17 16.60 10.57
CA ILE A 368 2.58 15.24 10.24
C ILE A 368 2.31 14.90 8.77
N GLY A 369 1.21 15.38 8.19
CA GLY A 369 0.91 15.19 6.78
C GLY A 369 2.01 15.73 5.88
N GLY A 370 2.44 16.97 6.09
CA GLY A 370 3.55 17.58 5.35
C GLY A 370 4.89 16.88 5.60
N THR A 371 5.17 16.48 6.85
CA THR A 371 6.42 15.78 7.21
C THR A 371 6.51 14.40 6.57
N ALA A 372 5.43 13.62 6.57
CA ALA A 372 5.36 12.32 5.91
C ALA A 372 5.50 12.47 4.39
N HIS A 373 4.81 13.44 3.79
CA HIS A 373 4.86 13.71 2.36
C HIS A 373 6.29 14.00 1.87
N LYS A 374 7.09 14.76 2.64
CA LYS A 374 8.52 14.98 2.35
C LYS A 374 9.29 13.66 2.15
N TYR A 375 9.11 12.69 3.04
CA TYR A 375 9.83 11.43 2.97
C TYR A 375 9.24 10.44 1.96
N TYR A 376 7.94 10.50 1.71
CA TYR A 376 7.30 9.82 0.59
C TYR A 376 7.92 10.25 -0.74
N LEU A 377 8.04 11.56 -0.97
CA LEU A 377 8.68 12.08 -2.18
C LEU A 377 10.14 11.66 -2.32
N LEU A 378 10.91 11.74 -1.23
CA LEU A 378 12.33 11.40 -1.24
C LEU A 378 12.58 9.89 -1.46
N PHE A 379 12.01 9.04 -0.59
CA PHE A 379 12.32 7.60 -0.57
C PHE A 379 11.55 6.79 -1.61
N GLN A 380 10.29 7.15 -1.88
CA GLN A 380 9.42 6.35 -2.75
C GLN A 380 9.36 6.89 -4.17
N HIS A 381 9.42 8.22 -4.33
CA HIS A 381 9.38 8.88 -5.64
C HIS A 381 10.72 9.42 -6.13
N HIS A 382 11.78 9.43 -5.33
CA HIS A 382 13.06 10.06 -5.67
C HIS A 382 12.87 11.49 -6.26
N LEU A 383 12.00 12.27 -5.64
CA LEU A 383 11.71 13.65 -6.03
C LEU A 383 12.18 14.63 -4.94
N PRO A 384 12.56 15.87 -5.31
CA PRO A 384 12.76 16.92 -4.33
C PRO A 384 11.47 17.18 -3.53
N PRO A 385 11.56 17.34 -2.20
CA PRO A 385 10.41 17.69 -1.38
C PRO A 385 10.08 19.19 -1.49
N PRO A 386 8.95 19.64 -0.89
CA PRO A 386 8.70 21.06 -0.67
C PRO A 386 9.82 21.75 0.12
N LEU A 387 9.98 23.07 -0.05
CA LEU A 387 11.02 23.86 0.63
C LEU A 387 10.90 23.83 2.16
N SER A 388 9.68 23.76 2.69
CA SER A 388 9.37 23.64 4.11
C SER A 388 8.04 22.91 4.30
N THR A 389 7.81 22.35 5.48
CA THR A 389 6.53 21.77 5.89
C THR A 389 5.80 22.65 6.89
N TYR A 390 4.53 22.36 7.15
CA TYR A 390 3.67 23.14 8.03
C TYR A 390 4.20 23.26 9.47
N THR A 391 4.14 24.47 10.02
CA THR A 391 4.40 24.79 11.43
C THR A 391 3.37 25.82 11.91
N SER A 392 2.92 25.69 13.16
CA SER A 392 1.90 26.58 13.74
C SER A 392 2.45 27.97 14.12
N ASP A 393 3.76 28.10 14.23
CA ASP A 393 4.48 29.35 14.56
C ASP A 393 4.97 30.12 13.32
N HIS A 394 4.68 29.63 12.11
CA HIS A 394 4.95 30.31 10.83
C HIS A 394 3.65 30.57 10.03
N LEU A 395 2.66 31.18 10.67
CA LEU A 395 1.39 31.55 10.03
C LEU A 395 1.17 33.06 10.11
N ASP A 396 0.52 33.62 9.08
CA ASP A 396 0.09 35.01 9.04
C ASP A 396 -1.17 35.24 9.90
N ALA A 397 -1.67 36.48 9.93
CA ALA A 397 -2.86 36.84 10.72
C ALA A 397 -4.15 36.12 10.26
N ASN A 398 -4.17 35.53 9.07
CA ASN A 398 -5.29 34.78 8.51
C ASN A 398 -5.14 33.26 8.75
N GLY A 399 -4.00 32.81 9.29
CA GLY A 399 -3.70 31.40 9.52
C GLY A 399 -3.09 30.69 8.30
N ASP A 400 -2.60 31.46 7.31
CA ASP A 400 -1.95 30.97 6.11
C ASP A 400 -0.42 31.09 6.21
N SER A 401 0.32 30.21 5.51
CA SER A 401 1.79 30.30 5.49
C SER A 401 2.22 31.47 4.60
N PRO A 402 3.01 32.45 5.09
CA PRO A 402 3.46 33.60 4.30
C PRO A 402 4.53 33.24 3.26
N GLY A 403 5.01 31.99 3.24
CA GLY A 403 6.01 31.47 2.32
C GLY A 403 6.69 30.23 2.90
N PRO A 404 7.88 29.85 2.38
CA PRO A 404 8.71 28.85 3.01
C PRO A 404 9.23 29.29 4.38
N ASP A 405 9.17 28.41 5.37
CA ASP A 405 9.68 28.69 6.72
C ASP A 405 11.21 28.81 6.71
N PRO A 406 11.79 29.99 7.00
CA PRO A 406 13.23 30.19 6.93
C PRO A 406 14.01 29.35 7.94
N ASN A 407 13.39 28.92 9.06
CA ASN A 407 14.05 28.10 10.07
C ASN A 407 14.40 26.71 9.50
N GLN A 408 13.56 26.18 8.61
CA GLN A 408 13.76 24.88 7.98
C GLN A 408 14.81 24.91 6.87
N LEU A 409 15.14 26.11 6.37
CA LEU A 409 16.14 26.34 5.32
C LEU A 409 17.56 26.62 5.86
N VAL A 410 17.73 26.68 7.19
CA VAL A 410 19.03 26.87 7.82
C VAL A 410 19.91 25.66 7.57
N ASN A 411 21.03 25.89 6.88
CA ASN A 411 21.97 24.83 6.46
C ASN A 411 21.32 23.69 5.66
N THR A 412 20.21 23.98 4.98
CA THR A 412 19.49 23.01 4.16
C THR A 412 19.59 23.39 2.69
N PHE A 413 19.67 22.38 1.83
CA PHE A 413 19.47 22.50 0.39
C PHE A 413 18.25 21.68 -0.01
N VAL A 414 17.43 22.25 -0.88
CA VAL A 414 16.30 21.59 -1.53
C VAL A 414 16.39 21.91 -3.02
N ALA A 415 16.33 20.89 -3.88
CA ALA A 415 16.35 21.10 -5.32
C ALA A 415 15.00 21.62 -5.84
N ASP A 416 15.02 22.27 -7.00
CA ASP A 416 13.81 22.73 -7.65
C ASP A 416 12.89 21.53 -7.99
N PRO A 417 11.57 21.65 -7.79
CA PRO A 417 10.63 20.59 -8.14
C PRO A 417 10.70 20.22 -9.62
N LYS A 418 10.99 18.95 -9.91
CA LYS A 418 11.04 18.41 -11.28
C LYS A 418 10.17 17.16 -11.36
N LEU A 419 8.92 17.35 -11.80
CA LEU A 419 7.98 16.24 -11.96
C LEU A 419 8.20 15.52 -13.29
N GLY A 420 8.33 14.20 -13.26
CA GLY A 420 8.47 13.38 -14.46
C GLY A 420 7.15 13.23 -15.24
N ALA A 421 7.25 12.87 -16.52
CA ALA A 421 6.09 12.73 -17.42
C ALA A 421 5.09 11.64 -16.99
N GLN A 422 5.50 10.68 -16.15
CA GLN A 422 4.65 9.62 -15.63
C GLN A 422 3.59 10.12 -14.64
N TYR A 423 3.78 11.30 -14.05
CA TYR A 423 2.86 11.79 -13.03
C TYR A 423 1.64 12.49 -13.63
N ILE A 424 0.53 12.40 -12.90
CA ILE A 424 -0.72 13.10 -13.11
C ILE A 424 -0.95 13.91 -11.84
N ARG A 425 -0.66 15.21 -11.91
CA ARG A 425 -0.75 16.12 -10.77
C ARG A 425 -2.18 16.64 -10.63
N GLY A 426 -2.78 16.50 -9.44
CA GLY A 426 -4.09 17.10 -9.14
C GLY A 426 -4.08 18.62 -9.32
N THR A 427 -5.23 19.22 -9.64
CA THR A 427 -5.31 20.67 -9.93
C THR A 427 -5.27 21.53 -8.67
N LYS A 428 -5.68 20.97 -7.53
CA LYS A 428 -5.81 21.68 -6.25
C LYS A 428 -4.99 20.95 -5.18
N PRO A 429 -4.42 21.69 -4.21
CA PRO A 429 -3.84 21.08 -3.03
C PRO A 429 -4.90 20.31 -2.23
N GLY A 430 -4.49 19.22 -1.59
CA GLY A 430 -5.29 18.47 -0.64
C GLY A 430 -5.60 19.27 0.63
N PRO A 431 -6.68 18.93 1.35
CA PRO A 431 -7.21 19.76 2.42
C PRO A 431 -6.36 19.73 3.71
N TYR A 432 -5.52 18.71 3.88
CA TYR A 432 -4.77 18.46 5.12
C TYR A 432 -3.25 18.48 4.90
N VAL A 433 -2.76 17.79 3.86
CA VAL A 433 -1.33 17.79 3.48
C VAL A 433 -0.93 19.13 2.84
N ALA A 434 -1.90 19.86 2.26
CA ALA A 434 -1.70 21.12 1.53
C ALA A 434 -0.75 21.00 0.31
N GLU A 435 -0.61 19.79 -0.22
CA GLU A 435 0.17 19.48 -1.42
C GLU A 435 -0.73 18.91 -2.52
N HIS A 436 -0.26 18.89 -3.76
CA HIS A 436 -1.02 18.33 -4.88
C HIS A 436 -0.89 16.81 -4.93
N SER A 437 -1.98 16.10 -5.21
CA SER A 437 -1.93 14.65 -5.43
C SER A 437 -1.04 14.29 -6.62
N LEU A 438 -0.34 13.17 -6.51
CA LEU A 438 0.57 12.65 -7.54
C LEU A 438 0.15 11.24 -7.95
N SER A 439 -0.83 11.13 -8.84
CA SER A 439 -1.19 9.87 -9.48
C SER A 439 -0.19 9.53 -10.60
N LEU A 440 -0.19 8.29 -11.10
CA LEU A 440 0.85 7.75 -11.98
C LEU A 440 0.25 7.03 -13.19
N TYR A 441 0.77 7.28 -14.38
CA TYR A 441 0.62 6.40 -15.54
C TYR A 441 1.99 5.97 -16.05
N THR A 442 2.18 4.66 -16.27
CA THR A 442 3.41 4.13 -16.88
C THR A 442 3.14 2.86 -17.67
N ARG A 443 3.86 2.64 -18.77
CA ARG A 443 3.82 1.36 -19.48
C ARG A 443 4.55 0.30 -18.68
N LEU A 444 4.10 -0.95 -18.75
CA LEU A 444 4.75 -2.12 -18.15
C LEU A 444 5.21 -3.07 -19.26
N GLY A 445 6.04 -2.55 -20.18
CA GLY A 445 6.47 -3.26 -21.39
C GLY A 445 5.53 -3.08 -22.58
N ALA A 446 5.50 -4.08 -23.45
CA ALA A 446 4.89 -3.98 -24.78
C ALA A 446 3.37 -3.79 -24.74
N ARG A 447 2.64 -4.58 -23.93
CA ARG A 447 1.17 -4.67 -23.97
C ARG A 447 0.48 -4.44 -22.62
N MET A 448 1.24 -4.11 -21.58
CA MET A 448 0.70 -3.80 -20.26
C MET A 448 0.95 -2.33 -19.92
N ALA A 449 0.04 -1.73 -19.16
CA ALA A 449 0.23 -0.40 -18.54
C ALA A 449 -0.31 -0.39 -17.12
N MET A 450 0.16 0.55 -16.31
CA MET A 450 -0.27 0.77 -14.93
C MET A 450 -0.84 2.17 -14.77
N LEU A 451 -1.95 2.27 -14.03
CA LEU A 451 -2.50 3.50 -13.47
C LEU A 451 -2.50 3.38 -11.94
N GLY A 452 -1.79 4.26 -11.24
CA GLY A 452 -1.75 4.30 -9.78
C GLY A 452 -2.40 5.58 -9.27
N ILE A 453 -3.31 5.48 -8.31
CA ILE A 453 -4.06 6.62 -7.78
C ILE A 453 -3.51 7.00 -6.41
N ASP A 454 -3.10 8.26 -6.28
CA ASP A 454 -2.83 8.86 -4.97
C ASP A 454 -4.16 9.14 -4.27
N ALA A 455 -4.53 8.22 -3.39
CA ALA A 455 -5.81 8.21 -2.69
C ALA A 455 -5.71 8.80 -1.26
N ARG A 456 -4.61 9.47 -0.88
CA ARG A 456 -4.41 10.02 0.47
C ARG A 456 -4.22 11.52 0.49
N THR A 457 -3.57 12.13 -0.51
CA THR A 457 -3.33 13.59 -0.51
C THR A 457 -4.62 14.41 -0.46
N GLU A 458 -5.61 14.04 -1.27
CA GLU A 458 -6.90 14.75 -1.38
C GLU A 458 -7.99 14.19 -0.44
N ARG A 459 -7.70 13.10 0.27
CA ARG A 459 -8.70 12.32 0.98
C ARG A 459 -9.32 13.10 2.12
N THR A 460 -10.62 12.95 2.24
CA THR A 460 -11.45 13.29 3.39
C THR A 460 -12.36 12.12 3.72
N ARG A 461 -12.98 12.15 4.90
CA ARG A 461 -14.00 11.16 5.30
C ARG A 461 -15.17 11.00 4.32
N ARG A 462 -15.37 11.93 3.40
CA ARG A 462 -16.49 11.92 2.43
C ARG A 462 -16.07 11.73 0.98
N GLN A 463 -14.77 11.84 0.68
CA GLN A 463 -14.28 11.88 -0.69
C GLN A 463 -12.82 11.44 -0.73
N VAL A 464 -12.45 10.57 -1.67
CA VAL A 464 -11.07 10.10 -1.83
C VAL A 464 -10.26 11.05 -2.71
N ASN A 465 -10.76 11.38 -3.90
CA ASN A 465 -10.13 12.35 -4.80
C ASN A 465 -11.13 13.39 -5.29
N TYR A 466 -10.63 14.55 -5.73
CA TYR A 466 -11.45 15.56 -6.37
C TYR A 466 -12.03 15.04 -7.70
N PRO A 467 -13.28 15.38 -8.04
CA PRO A 467 -13.85 15.05 -9.36
C PRO A 467 -12.95 15.49 -10.53
N GLU A 468 -12.35 16.68 -10.44
CA GLU A 468 -11.44 17.22 -11.47
C GLU A 468 -10.13 16.41 -11.56
N THR A 469 -9.68 15.79 -10.45
CA THR A 469 -8.52 14.89 -10.45
C THR A 469 -8.86 13.58 -11.19
N TYR A 470 -10.06 13.04 -11.00
CA TYR A 470 -10.53 11.89 -11.78
C TYR A 470 -10.63 12.20 -13.28
N GLU A 471 -11.12 13.39 -13.64
CA GLU A 471 -11.16 13.84 -15.04
C GLU A 471 -9.77 13.82 -15.68
N LEU A 472 -8.77 14.43 -15.03
CA LEU A 472 -7.38 14.41 -15.49
C LEU A 472 -6.83 12.98 -15.65
N ILE A 473 -7.12 12.09 -14.69
CA ILE A 473 -6.70 10.70 -14.73
C ILE A 473 -7.28 9.99 -15.97
N PHE A 474 -8.58 10.13 -16.21
CA PHE A 474 -9.24 9.49 -17.33
C PHE A 474 -8.85 10.11 -18.68
N GLU A 475 -8.65 11.43 -18.75
CA GLU A 475 -8.12 12.10 -19.95
C GLU A 475 -6.70 11.61 -20.28
N ARG A 476 -5.83 11.51 -19.27
CA ARG A 476 -4.49 10.94 -19.44
C ARG A 476 -4.57 9.52 -19.97
N LEU A 477 -5.38 8.68 -19.34
CA LEU A 477 -5.51 7.27 -19.71
C LEU A 477 -6.00 7.10 -21.15
N ARG A 478 -7.05 7.83 -21.56
CA ARG A 478 -7.56 7.76 -22.94
C ARG A 478 -6.53 8.22 -23.96
N ARG A 479 -5.77 9.27 -23.67
CA ARG A 479 -4.70 9.76 -24.56
C ARG A 479 -3.65 8.68 -24.79
N GLU A 480 -3.11 8.10 -23.72
CA GLU A 480 -2.06 7.09 -23.78
C GLU A 480 -2.51 5.81 -24.51
N LEU A 481 -3.75 5.36 -24.25
CA LEU A 481 -4.33 4.21 -24.96
C LEU A 481 -4.59 4.51 -26.44
N SER A 482 -5.03 5.73 -26.78
CA SER A 482 -5.21 6.15 -28.17
C SER A 482 -3.88 6.18 -28.94
N GLU A 483 -2.82 6.68 -28.31
CA GLU A 483 -1.46 6.68 -28.87
C GLU A 483 -0.92 5.26 -29.05
N ALA A 484 -1.16 4.37 -28.09
CA ALA A 484 -0.81 2.96 -28.18
C ALA A 484 -1.53 2.25 -29.35
N VAL A 485 -2.82 2.52 -29.55
CA VAL A 485 -3.58 1.98 -30.69
C VAL A 485 -3.04 2.54 -32.00
N SER A 486 -2.81 3.86 -32.07
CA SER A 486 -2.37 4.54 -33.30
C SER A 486 -0.97 4.13 -33.74
N SER A 487 -0.11 3.73 -32.80
CA SER A 487 1.24 3.20 -33.08
C SER A 487 1.27 1.71 -33.44
N GLY A 488 0.11 1.03 -33.50
CA GLY A 488 0.03 -0.40 -33.79
C GLY A 488 0.47 -1.30 -32.64
N ARG A 489 0.71 -0.75 -31.45
CA ARG A 489 1.12 -1.45 -30.23
C ARG A 489 0.11 -1.23 -29.09
N PRO A 490 -1.15 -1.68 -29.28
CA PRO A 490 -2.22 -1.43 -28.32
C PRO A 490 -1.93 -2.10 -26.98
N ILE A 491 -2.23 -1.39 -25.89
CA ILE A 491 -2.24 -1.96 -24.55
C ILE A 491 -3.41 -2.94 -24.44
N LYS A 492 -3.13 -4.13 -23.91
CA LYS A 492 -4.08 -5.22 -23.73
C LYS A 492 -4.49 -5.42 -22.27
N HIS A 493 -3.60 -5.10 -21.33
CA HIS A 493 -3.88 -5.13 -19.90
C HIS A 493 -3.59 -3.78 -19.25
N LEU A 494 -4.58 -3.25 -18.52
CA LEU A 494 -4.46 -2.09 -17.66
C LEU A 494 -4.48 -2.54 -16.20
N ILE A 495 -3.39 -2.31 -15.49
CA ILE A 495 -3.26 -2.57 -14.07
C ILE A 495 -3.62 -1.30 -13.29
N LEU A 496 -4.72 -1.33 -12.55
CA LEU A 496 -5.07 -0.26 -11.60
C LEU A 496 -4.47 -0.57 -10.24
N LEU A 497 -3.67 0.34 -9.68
CA LEU A 497 -3.07 0.22 -8.35
C LEU A 497 -3.80 1.14 -7.37
N LEU A 498 -4.36 0.55 -6.32
CA LEU A 498 -5.04 1.24 -5.22
C LEU A 498 -4.48 0.77 -3.88
N GLY A 499 -4.41 1.67 -2.89
CA GLY A 499 -4.06 1.30 -1.50
C GLY A 499 -5.09 0.36 -0.90
N ILE A 500 -6.35 0.69 -1.09
CA ILE A 500 -7.46 -0.03 -0.47
C ILE A 500 -8.22 -0.87 -1.53
N PRO A 501 -8.58 -2.13 -1.23
CA PRO A 501 -9.35 -2.98 -2.13
C PRO A 501 -10.71 -2.37 -2.48
N ILE A 502 -11.07 -2.44 -3.76
CA ILE A 502 -12.33 -1.86 -4.24
C ILE A 502 -13.45 -2.91 -4.32
N ALA A 503 -13.16 -4.16 -4.66
CA ALA A 503 -14.12 -5.28 -4.67
C ALA A 503 -13.88 -6.21 -3.48
N TYR A 504 -14.49 -5.87 -2.33
CA TYR A 504 -14.26 -6.54 -1.06
C TYR A 504 -15.55 -6.60 -0.21
N PRO A 505 -15.71 -7.56 0.72
CA PRO A 505 -16.89 -7.63 1.58
C PRO A 505 -17.13 -6.33 2.34
N ARG A 506 -18.37 -5.87 2.35
CA ARG A 506 -18.75 -4.64 3.06
C ARG A 506 -18.62 -4.84 4.55
N LEU A 507 -17.70 -4.13 5.18
CA LEU A 507 -17.46 -4.30 6.60
C LEU A 507 -18.55 -3.65 7.47
N THR A 508 -19.41 -2.76 6.96
CA THR A 508 -20.37 -1.92 7.74
C THR A 508 -21.23 -2.65 8.79
N TRP A 509 -21.41 -3.98 8.69
CA TRP A 509 -22.12 -4.76 9.72
C TRP A 509 -21.24 -5.05 10.96
N LEU A 510 -19.92 -5.12 10.80
CA LEU A 510 -18.96 -5.44 11.85
C LEU A 510 -19.03 -4.42 12.99
N GLU A 511 -19.24 -3.14 12.66
CA GLU A 511 -19.55 -2.12 13.66
C GLU A 511 -20.76 -2.50 14.52
N ASN A 512 -21.84 -3.01 13.93
CA ASN A 512 -23.05 -3.39 14.66
C ASN A 512 -22.84 -4.63 15.54
N ILE A 513 -21.97 -5.56 15.14
CA ILE A 513 -21.60 -6.71 15.96
C ILE A 513 -20.69 -6.28 17.11
N LEU A 514 -19.65 -5.48 16.84
CA LEU A 514 -18.73 -4.98 17.86
C LEU A 514 -19.39 -4.05 18.88
N ARG A 515 -20.46 -3.34 18.45
CA ARG A 515 -21.34 -2.53 19.32
C ARG A 515 -22.45 -3.33 20.00
N SER A 516 -22.58 -4.63 19.73
CA SER A 516 -23.67 -5.45 20.28
C SER A 516 -23.55 -5.62 21.81
N PRO A 517 -24.65 -5.45 22.57
CA PRO A 517 -24.68 -5.64 24.03
C PRO A 517 -24.24 -7.05 24.49
N ILE A 518 -24.32 -8.06 23.62
CA ILE A 518 -23.98 -9.46 23.91
C ILE A 518 -22.46 -9.67 24.08
N ILE A 519 -21.61 -8.81 23.49
CA ILE A 519 -20.15 -8.88 23.65
C ILE A 519 -19.70 -8.36 25.03
N GLY A 520 -20.50 -7.47 25.67
CA GLY A 520 -20.19 -6.88 26.97
C GLY A 520 -19.96 -7.92 28.08
N PRO A 521 -20.89 -8.87 28.30
CA PRO A 521 -20.73 -9.96 29.27
C PRO A 521 -19.51 -10.85 29.01
N ILE A 522 -19.18 -11.13 27.75
CA ILE A 522 -18.03 -11.96 27.35
C ILE A 522 -16.71 -11.25 27.68
N LYS A 523 -16.60 -9.95 27.34
CA LYS A 523 -15.44 -9.12 27.71
C LYS A 523 -15.28 -8.99 29.23
N PHE A 524 -16.39 -8.90 29.96
CA PHE A 524 -16.39 -8.81 31.42
C PHE A 524 -15.94 -10.13 32.08
N LEU A 525 -16.44 -11.29 31.61
CA LEU A 525 -16.04 -12.60 32.14
C LEU A 525 -14.54 -12.86 31.94
N HIS A 526 -14.00 -12.54 30.76
CA HIS A 526 -12.58 -12.69 30.44
C HIS A 526 -11.70 -11.88 31.39
N ARG A 527 -12.05 -10.60 31.61
CA ARG A 527 -11.30 -9.67 32.47
C ARG A 527 -11.41 -10.00 33.96
N ARG A 528 -12.49 -10.66 34.39
CA ARG A 528 -12.78 -10.92 35.81
C ARG A 528 -12.30 -12.28 36.30
N PHE A 529 -12.25 -13.30 35.42
CA PHE A 529 -12.05 -14.68 35.86
C PHE A 529 -10.87 -15.41 35.20
N GLY A 530 -10.28 -14.92 34.09
CA GLY A 530 -9.15 -15.62 33.45
C GLY A 530 -9.44 -17.06 32.97
N VAL A 531 -10.71 -17.49 33.01
CA VAL A 531 -11.15 -18.81 32.57
C VAL A 531 -11.63 -18.70 31.13
N GLY A 532 -10.76 -19.08 30.19
CA GLY A 532 -11.03 -19.06 28.75
C GLY A 532 -9.79 -18.81 27.88
N GLY A 533 -8.62 -19.30 28.31
CA GLY A 533 -7.29 -18.99 27.78
C GLY A 533 -6.96 -19.49 26.36
N GLY A 534 -7.92 -19.54 25.45
CA GLY A 534 -7.67 -19.92 24.04
C GLY A 534 -8.51 -19.21 22.98
N LEU A 535 -9.53 -18.41 23.35
CA LEU A 535 -10.46 -17.84 22.37
C LEU A 535 -10.46 -16.31 22.26
N PHE A 536 -9.94 -15.55 23.24
CA PHE A 536 -10.13 -14.08 23.26
C PHE A 536 -8.96 -13.23 23.78
N ASN A 537 -7.75 -13.78 23.93
CA ASN A 537 -6.55 -12.99 24.27
C ASN A 537 -5.96 -12.18 23.09
N GLN A 538 -6.55 -12.27 21.89
CA GLN A 538 -6.06 -11.62 20.65
C GLN A 538 -6.92 -10.43 20.17
N PHE A 539 -7.79 -9.88 21.01
CA PHE A 539 -8.64 -8.73 20.65
C PHE A 539 -7.94 -7.37 20.82
N ASP A 540 -6.72 -7.25 20.27
CA ASP A 540 -6.06 -5.94 20.05
C ASP A 540 -6.08 -5.52 18.56
N GLY A 541 -6.45 -6.42 17.64
CA GLY A 541 -6.66 -6.12 16.20
C GLY A 541 -8.07 -5.61 15.83
N SER A 542 -8.90 -5.28 16.83
CA SER A 542 -10.24 -4.73 16.56
C SER A 542 -10.25 -3.22 16.31
N VAL A 543 -9.14 -2.53 16.61
CA VAL A 543 -9.00 -1.09 16.38
C VAL A 543 -8.68 -0.83 14.91
N ASP A 544 -7.66 -1.50 14.37
CA ASP A 544 -7.30 -1.49 12.94
C ASP A 544 -8.53 -1.79 12.05
N LEU A 545 -9.21 -2.92 12.31
CA LEU A 545 -10.40 -3.33 11.54
C LEU A 545 -11.63 -2.40 11.67
N LEU A 546 -11.69 -1.56 12.71
CA LEU A 546 -12.75 -0.56 12.92
C LEU A 546 -12.47 0.77 12.21
N ASP A 547 -11.22 1.05 11.87
CA ASP A 547 -10.83 2.24 11.13
C ASP A 547 -10.89 1.98 9.60
N ASP A 548 -10.50 0.79 9.13
CA ASP A 548 -10.71 0.28 7.74
C ASP A 548 -12.17 0.44 7.23
N LEU A 549 -13.12 0.38 8.17
CA LEU A 549 -14.56 0.40 7.93
C LEU A 549 -15.08 1.67 7.24
N ASP A 550 -14.56 2.84 7.63
CA ASP A 550 -14.92 4.13 7.06
C ASP A 550 -13.98 4.51 5.89
N ASP A 551 -12.77 3.92 5.84
CA ASP A 551 -11.72 4.16 4.83
C ASP A 551 -11.98 3.45 3.50
N HIS A 552 -12.66 2.30 3.55
CA HIS A 552 -12.93 1.48 2.40
C HIS A 552 -13.80 2.17 1.34
N TYR A 553 -13.48 1.95 0.07
CA TYR A 553 -14.35 2.34 -1.06
C TYR A 553 -15.78 1.76 -0.95
N THR A 554 -15.93 0.65 -0.21
CA THR A 554 -17.22 -0.01 0.01
C THR A 554 -18.09 0.66 1.10
N ALA A 555 -17.52 1.60 1.87
CA ALA A 555 -18.21 2.40 2.87
C ALA A 555 -19.33 3.24 2.25
N LYS A 556 -20.37 3.54 3.03
CA LYS A 556 -21.59 4.20 2.54
C LYS A 556 -21.30 5.55 1.85
N THR A 557 -20.36 6.32 2.37
CA THR A 557 -19.94 7.63 1.88
C THR A 557 -19.28 7.57 0.50
N HIS A 558 -18.46 6.54 0.25
CA HIS A 558 -17.68 6.41 -0.98
C HIS A 558 -18.38 5.67 -2.12
N LYS A 559 -19.59 5.13 -1.91
CA LYS A 559 -20.27 4.31 -2.95
C LYS A 559 -20.50 5.01 -4.28
N VAL A 560 -20.78 6.32 -4.26
CA VAL A 560 -21.03 7.10 -5.48
C VAL A 560 -19.71 7.27 -6.26
N GLU A 561 -18.66 7.68 -5.57
CA GLU A 561 -17.31 7.84 -6.11
C GLU A 561 -16.75 6.51 -6.63
N ARG A 562 -16.84 5.44 -5.83
CA ARG A 562 -16.50 4.07 -6.21
C ARG A 562 -17.20 3.64 -7.49
N ARG A 563 -18.51 3.89 -7.60
CA ARG A 563 -19.27 3.55 -8.81
C ARG A 563 -18.76 4.33 -10.01
N GLY A 564 -18.55 5.63 -9.88
CA GLY A 564 -18.03 6.48 -10.95
C GLY A 564 -16.68 6.00 -11.47
N LEU A 565 -15.76 5.65 -10.57
CA LEU A 565 -14.45 5.10 -10.93
C LEU A 565 -14.58 3.78 -11.70
N VAL A 566 -15.33 2.81 -11.18
CA VAL A 566 -15.49 1.50 -11.83
C VAL A 566 -16.21 1.63 -13.18
N GLU A 567 -17.29 2.40 -13.27
CA GLU A 567 -18.01 2.62 -14.53
C GLU A 567 -17.14 3.36 -15.56
N GLY A 568 -16.32 4.33 -15.13
CA GLY A 568 -15.36 5.00 -16.00
C GLY A 568 -14.31 4.04 -16.57
N LEU A 569 -13.80 3.12 -15.75
CA LEU A 569 -12.89 2.06 -16.19
C LEU A 569 -13.57 1.07 -17.14
N GLN A 570 -14.84 0.74 -16.91
CA GLN A 570 -15.61 -0.13 -17.80
C GLN A 570 -15.81 0.51 -19.18
N GLN A 571 -16.00 1.84 -19.23
CA GLN A 571 -16.08 2.59 -20.47
C GLN A 571 -14.74 2.58 -21.22
N VAL A 572 -13.62 2.83 -20.52
CA VAL A 572 -12.28 2.75 -21.13
C VAL A 572 -11.99 1.33 -21.64
N ALA A 573 -12.34 0.30 -20.88
CA ALA A 573 -12.20 -1.09 -21.30
C ALA A 573 -12.95 -1.36 -22.61
N ALA A 574 -14.19 -0.88 -22.74
CA ALA A 574 -14.98 -0.99 -23.96
C ALA A 574 -14.43 -0.14 -25.12
N GLU A 575 -13.94 1.07 -24.84
CA GLU A 575 -13.44 2.00 -25.86
C GLU A 575 -12.17 1.50 -26.53
N PHE A 576 -11.24 0.92 -25.76
CA PHE A 576 -9.92 0.50 -26.24
C PHE A 576 -9.71 -1.01 -26.30
N SER A 577 -10.73 -1.81 -25.94
CA SER A 577 -10.63 -3.27 -25.82
C SER A 577 -9.45 -3.70 -24.93
N VAL A 578 -9.35 -3.08 -23.75
CA VAL A 578 -8.31 -3.33 -22.75
C VAL A 578 -8.91 -4.03 -21.52
N ARG A 579 -8.26 -5.08 -21.03
CA ARG A 579 -8.67 -5.79 -19.81
C ARG A 579 -8.14 -5.05 -18.59
N VAL A 580 -9.01 -4.74 -17.63
CA VAL A 580 -8.61 -4.10 -16.36
C VAL A 580 -8.39 -5.16 -15.28
N THR A 581 -7.25 -5.09 -14.61
CA THR A 581 -6.95 -5.84 -13.38
C THR A 581 -6.58 -4.85 -12.28
N ILE A 582 -7.13 -5.01 -11.10
CA ILE A 582 -6.99 -4.10 -9.97
C ILE A 582 -6.12 -4.77 -8.90
N LEU A 583 -5.15 -4.04 -8.35
CA LEU A 583 -4.31 -4.43 -7.24
C LEU A 583 -4.74 -3.62 -6.01
N GLY A 584 -4.97 -4.28 -4.88
CA GLY A 584 -5.38 -3.66 -3.61
C GLY A 584 -4.63 -4.23 -2.40
N GLY A 585 -4.33 -3.36 -1.43
CA GLY A 585 -3.58 -3.64 -0.21
C GLY A 585 -4.40 -3.52 1.08
N ASP A 586 -3.83 -2.89 2.12
CA ASP A 586 -4.46 -2.41 3.37
C ASP A 586 -4.96 -3.50 4.35
N VAL A 587 -5.75 -4.47 3.89
CA VAL A 587 -6.59 -5.32 4.75
C VAL A 587 -5.90 -6.51 5.46
N HIS A 588 -4.57 -6.62 5.33
CA HIS A 588 -3.69 -7.70 5.84
C HIS A 588 -4.16 -9.14 5.53
N LEU A 589 -5.00 -9.30 4.51
CA LEU A 589 -5.61 -10.56 4.07
C LEU A 589 -5.41 -10.77 2.57
N ALA A 590 -5.16 -12.02 2.14
CA ALA A 590 -5.25 -12.37 0.72
C ALA A 590 -6.68 -12.72 0.32
N ALA A 591 -7.13 -12.17 -0.81
CA ALA A 591 -8.43 -12.45 -1.40
C ALA A 591 -8.44 -12.13 -2.91
N LEU A 592 -9.47 -12.58 -3.62
CA LEU A 592 -9.69 -12.19 -5.00
C LEU A 592 -11.13 -11.75 -5.20
N GLY A 593 -11.32 -10.43 -5.35
CA GLY A 593 -12.58 -9.83 -5.75
C GLY A 593 -12.72 -9.81 -7.27
N ARG A 594 -13.94 -9.68 -7.76
CA ARG A 594 -14.20 -9.47 -9.18
C ARG A 594 -15.47 -8.67 -9.40
N PHE A 595 -15.45 -7.82 -10.43
CA PHE A 595 -16.63 -7.28 -11.08
C PHE A 595 -16.90 -8.09 -12.35
N TYR A 596 -18.16 -8.24 -12.73
CA TYR A 596 -18.57 -8.92 -13.96
C TYR A 596 -19.98 -8.52 -14.37
N SER A 597 -20.31 -8.69 -15.65
CA SER A 597 -21.67 -8.52 -16.15
C SER A 597 -22.62 -9.50 -15.45
N ASN A 598 -23.84 -9.04 -15.15
CA ASN A 598 -24.86 -9.89 -14.53
C ASN A 598 -24.98 -11.24 -15.29
N PRO A 599 -24.84 -12.42 -14.63
CA PRO A 599 -24.80 -13.72 -15.30
C PRO A 599 -26.02 -14.03 -16.18
N LYS A 600 -27.16 -13.38 -15.91
CA LYS A 600 -28.37 -13.50 -16.76
C LYS A 600 -28.16 -13.01 -18.19
N LEU A 601 -27.16 -12.16 -18.42
CA LEU A 601 -26.79 -11.65 -19.74
C LEU A 601 -26.02 -12.67 -20.58
N LYS A 602 -25.51 -13.76 -19.97
CA LYS A 602 -24.75 -14.83 -20.65
C LYS A 602 -23.60 -14.30 -21.51
N LEU A 603 -22.92 -13.25 -21.02
CA LEU A 603 -21.77 -12.65 -21.67
C LEU A 603 -20.51 -13.44 -21.32
N ALA A 604 -19.77 -13.84 -22.35
CA ALA A 604 -18.40 -14.35 -22.24
C ALA A 604 -17.49 -13.32 -21.57
N ALA A 605 -16.62 -13.73 -20.65
CA ALA A 605 -15.70 -12.81 -19.96
C ALA A 605 -14.80 -12.07 -20.96
N GLU A 606 -14.36 -12.75 -22.02
CA GLU A 606 -13.56 -12.27 -23.15
C GLU A 606 -14.25 -11.14 -23.92
N LYS A 607 -15.59 -11.05 -23.88
CA LYS A 607 -16.38 -9.98 -24.48
C LYS A 607 -16.94 -8.99 -23.45
N ASP A 608 -16.76 -9.29 -22.16
CA ASP A 608 -17.31 -8.52 -21.05
C ASP A 608 -16.35 -7.42 -20.60
N ASN A 609 -16.62 -6.18 -20.99
CA ASN A 609 -15.88 -4.99 -20.53
C ASN A 609 -16.06 -4.70 -19.03
N ARG A 610 -17.02 -5.37 -18.36
CA ARG A 610 -17.27 -5.25 -16.92
C ARG A 610 -16.48 -6.26 -16.10
N TYR A 611 -15.94 -7.30 -16.73
CA TYR A 611 -15.08 -8.26 -16.04
C TYR A 611 -13.76 -7.61 -15.64
N MET A 612 -13.55 -7.47 -14.33
CA MET A 612 -12.33 -6.91 -13.74
C MET A 612 -11.98 -7.71 -12.49
N ALA A 613 -10.81 -8.35 -12.49
CA ALA A 613 -10.28 -9.02 -11.30
C ALA A 613 -9.64 -7.98 -10.35
N ASN A 614 -9.96 -8.04 -9.06
CA ASN A 614 -9.29 -7.30 -8.00
C ASN A 614 -8.48 -8.27 -7.14
N ILE A 615 -7.17 -8.26 -7.35
CA ILE A 615 -6.21 -9.06 -6.59
C ILE A 615 -5.92 -8.31 -5.30
N VAL A 616 -6.29 -8.92 -4.17
CA VAL A 616 -6.02 -8.37 -2.84
C VAL A 616 -4.84 -9.15 -2.26
N SER A 617 -3.71 -8.47 -2.13
CA SER A 617 -2.47 -9.06 -1.62
C SER A 617 -1.89 -8.15 -0.54
N SER A 618 -2.29 -8.43 0.69
CA SER A 618 -1.87 -7.75 1.90
C SER A 618 -1.83 -8.79 3.03
N ALA A 619 -0.90 -8.79 3.97
CA ALA A 619 0.32 -7.99 4.05
C ALA A 619 1.55 -8.83 3.65
N ILE A 620 2.60 -8.22 3.10
CA ILE A 620 3.88 -8.94 2.88
C ILE A 620 4.68 -9.11 4.18
N VAL A 621 4.53 -8.19 5.14
CA VAL A 621 5.23 -8.23 6.43
C VAL A 621 4.28 -8.29 7.62
N ASN A 622 3.23 -7.46 7.64
CA ASN A 622 2.42 -7.28 8.84
C ASN A 622 1.70 -8.57 9.29
N LYS A 623 1.26 -8.59 10.55
CA LYS A 623 0.47 -9.70 11.09
C LYS A 623 -0.86 -9.81 10.33
N PRO A 624 -1.31 -11.02 9.96
CA PRO A 624 -2.63 -11.20 9.37
C PRO A 624 -3.75 -10.95 10.39
N PRO A 625 -4.99 -10.69 9.95
CA PRO A 625 -6.13 -10.60 10.85
C PRO A 625 -6.41 -11.95 11.52
N PRO A 626 -7.05 -11.98 12.70
CA PRO A 626 -7.39 -13.23 13.37
C PRO A 626 -8.25 -14.15 12.48
N GLN A 627 -8.04 -15.47 12.57
CA GLN A 627 -8.77 -16.49 11.81
C GLN A 627 -10.31 -16.31 11.86
N ALA A 628 -10.85 -15.96 13.03
CA ALA A 628 -12.27 -15.73 13.21
C ALA A 628 -12.81 -14.57 12.34
N VAL A 629 -12.00 -13.53 12.12
CA VAL A 629 -12.35 -12.39 11.25
C VAL A 629 -12.39 -12.84 9.79
N ALA A 630 -11.35 -13.55 9.31
CA ALA A 630 -11.31 -14.07 7.95
C ALA A 630 -12.50 -14.99 7.65
N ASN A 631 -12.80 -15.94 8.54
CA ASN A 631 -13.95 -16.84 8.39
C ASN A 631 -15.28 -16.08 8.39
N LEU A 632 -15.39 -15.00 9.16
CA LEU A 632 -16.58 -14.16 9.17
C LEU A 632 -16.74 -13.38 7.86
N LEU A 633 -15.64 -12.88 7.29
CA LEU A 633 -15.63 -12.21 5.97
C LEU A 633 -16.08 -13.18 4.88
N ALA A 634 -15.56 -14.40 4.89
CA ALA A 634 -15.93 -15.44 3.94
C ALA A 634 -17.42 -15.80 4.02
N ARG A 635 -17.98 -15.95 5.22
CA ARG A 635 -19.44 -16.16 5.42
C ARG A 635 -20.31 -15.01 4.91
N ARG A 636 -19.72 -13.83 4.72
CA ARG A 636 -20.38 -12.64 4.17
C ARG A 636 -20.04 -12.40 2.70
N ASN A 637 -19.32 -13.32 2.04
CA ASN A 637 -19.20 -13.33 0.59
C ASN A 637 -20.60 -13.53 -0.01
N LYS A 638 -21.22 -12.43 -0.43
CA LYS A 638 -22.50 -12.41 -1.14
C LYS A 638 -22.28 -11.70 -2.46
N ILE A 639 -23.05 -12.08 -3.46
CA ILE A 639 -23.14 -11.30 -4.69
C ILE A 639 -23.74 -9.95 -4.35
N HIS A 640 -23.00 -8.89 -4.65
CA HIS A 640 -23.48 -7.53 -4.57
C HIS A 640 -23.64 -6.96 -5.98
N HIS A 641 -24.48 -5.94 -6.09
CA HIS A 641 -24.74 -5.26 -7.36
C HIS A 641 -24.18 -3.85 -7.27
N LEU A 642 -23.17 -3.54 -8.08
CA LEU A 642 -22.62 -2.19 -8.21
C LEU A 642 -23.66 -1.25 -8.86
N ASN A 643 -24.32 -1.78 -9.89
CA ASN A 643 -25.45 -1.19 -10.62
C ASN A 643 -26.32 -2.32 -11.21
N GLY A 644 -27.31 -1.99 -12.05
CA GLY A 644 -28.23 -2.99 -12.61
C GLY A 644 -27.63 -3.98 -13.62
N GLN A 645 -26.36 -3.80 -14.03
CA GLN A 645 -25.69 -4.62 -15.04
C GLN A 645 -24.37 -5.22 -14.56
N THR A 646 -23.86 -4.79 -13.41
CA THR A 646 -22.55 -5.19 -12.88
C THR A 646 -22.73 -5.81 -11.50
N ASP A 647 -22.34 -7.07 -11.39
CA ASP A 647 -22.28 -7.81 -10.15
C ASP A 647 -20.83 -7.84 -9.62
N GLU A 648 -20.68 -8.03 -8.31
CA GLU A 648 -19.39 -8.13 -7.62
C GLU A 648 -19.42 -9.26 -6.57
N THR A 649 -18.32 -10.01 -6.46
CA THR A 649 -18.17 -11.10 -5.48
C THR A 649 -16.70 -11.40 -5.22
N LEU A 650 -16.39 -12.21 -4.20
CA LEU A 650 -15.10 -12.87 -4.07
C LEU A 650 -15.13 -14.25 -4.74
N LEU A 651 -14.04 -14.60 -5.42
CA LEU A 651 -13.80 -15.95 -5.95
C LEU A 651 -13.28 -16.88 -4.85
N ASP A 652 -13.72 -18.12 -4.87
CA ASP A 652 -13.16 -19.21 -4.06
C ASP A 652 -11.79 -19.65 -4.61
N LEU A 653 -10.77 -18.83 -4.38
CA LEU A 653 -9.40 -19.03 -4.88
C LEU A 653 -8.59 -20.07 -4.06
N PHE A 654 -8.90 -20.25 -2.78
CA PHE A 654 -8.11 -21.06 -1.85
C PHE A 654 -8.72 -22.45 -1.70
N ASP A 655 -8.28 -23.37 -2.57
CA ASP A 655 -8.69 -24.78 -2.59
C ASP A 655 -8.14 -25.60 -1.40
N LYS A 656 -7.14 -25.08 -0.70
CA LYS A 656 -6.60 -25.60 0.56
C LYS A 656 -5.85 -24.50 1.32
N ASP A 657 -5.60 -24.71 2.60
CA ASP A 657 -4.65 -23.90 3.37
C ASP A 657 -3.19 -24.17 2.92
N PRO A 658 -2.26 -23.22 3.16
CA PRO A 658 -0.88 -23.33 2.71
C PRO A 658 -0.11 -24.39 3.49
N GLY A 659 0.64 -25.25 2.78
CA GLY A 659 1.38 -26.36 3.39
C GLY A 659 0.44 -27.40 4.01
N GLU A 660 0.70 -27.77 5.27
CA GLU A 660 -0.12 -28.68 6.08
C GLU A 660 -0.83 -27.94 7.24
N SER A 661 -0.89 -26.61 7.16
CA SER A 661 -1.46 -25.76 8.21
C SER A 661 -3.00 -25.74 8.17
N ASN A 662 -3.62 -25.38 9.30
CA ASN A 662 -5.05 -25.10 9.40
C ASN A 662 -5.22 -23.63 9.80
N LYS A 663 -5.28 -22.75 8.80
CA LYS A 663 -5.39 -21.29 8.90
C LYS A 663 -6.82 -20.81 8.74
N THR A 664 -7.70 -21.58 8.12
CA THR A 664 -9.09 -21.21 7.88
C THR A 664 -10.05 -22.34 8.25
N ALA A 665 -11.33 -22.03 8.45
CA ALA A 665 -12.32 -23.08 8.64
C ALA A 665 -12.69 -23.71 7.29
N ASP A 666 -13.11 -24.98 7.27
CA ASP A 666 -13.42 -25.77 6.06
C ASP A 666 -14.37 -25.15 5.03
N HIS A 667 -15.09 -24.08 5.37
CA HIS A 667 -16.03 -23.39 4.49
C HIS A 667 -15.47 -22.07 3.92
N ASN A 668 -14.27 -21.68 4.31
CA ASN A 668 -13.63 -20.45 3.87
C ASN A 668 -12.63 -20.74 2.74
N HIS A 669 -13.06 -20.49 1.51
CA HIS A 669 -12.24 -20.68 0.31
C HIS A 669 -11.91 -19.37 -0.39
N CYS A 670 -12.36 -18.21 0.10
CA CYS A 670 -12.23 -16.92 -0.58
C CYS A 670 -11.34 -15.91 0.15
N THR A 671 -10.91 -16.22 1.37
CA THR A 671 -10.01 -15.36 2.15
C THR A 671 -8.92 -16.18 2.84
N MET A 672 -7.71 -15.62 2.95
CA MET A 672 -6.57 -16.31 3.54
C MET A 672 -5.80 -15.39 4.51
N PRO A 673 -5.94 -15.59 5.85
CA PRO A 673 -5.28 -14.79 6.89
C PRO A 673 -3.83 -15.23 7.08
N SER A 674 -2.99 -14.91 6.10
CA SER A 674 -1.56 -15.18 6.14
C SER A 674 -0.81 -14.19 5.28
N ARG A 675 0.45 -13.91 5.65
CA ARG A 675 1.30 -13.00 4.87
C ARG A 675 1.44 -13.47 3.44
N ASN A 676 1.50 -12.54 2.50
CA ASN A 676 1.49 -12.87 1.08
C ASN A 676 2.01 -11.74 0.18
N TYR A 677 2.29 -12.08 -1.07
CA TYR A 677 2.55 -11.13 -2.16
C TYR A 677 2.06 -11.74 -3.49
N ALA A 678 1.83 -10.92 -4.51
CA ALA A 678 1.33 -11.37 -5.81
C ALA A 678 2.36 -11.25 -6.92
N MET A 679 2.20 -12.09 -7.96
CA MET A 679 2.96 -12.06 -9.21
C MET A 679 1.99 -12.00 -10.38
N LEU A 680 2.31 -11.16 -11.37
CA LEU A 680 1.53 -11.00 -12.59
C LEU A 680 2.46 -11.11 -13.80
N THR A 681 2.14 -11.99 -14.74
CA THR A 681 2.92 -12.17 -15.98
C THR A 681 1.99 -12.41 -17.15
N GLU A 682 2.16 -11.65 -18.23
CA GLU A 682 1.46 -11.92 -19.49
C GLU A 682 1.93 -13.27 -20.06
N ASN A 683 0.98 -14.12 -20.47
CA ASN A 683 1.22 -15.26 -21.34
C ASN A 683 1.55 -14.74 -22.75
N SER A 684 2.81 -14.33 -22.95
CA SER A 684 3.24 -13.59 -24.12
C SER A 684 2.87 -14.29 -25.44
N PRO A 685 2.26 -13.60 -26.41
CA PRO A 685 1.98 -14.17 -27.73
C PRO A 685 3.25 -14.61 -28.48
N ASN A 686 4.43 -14.16 -28.04
CA ASN A 686 5.72 -14.56 -28.61
C ASN A 686 6.27 -15.87 -28.02
N ASN A 687 5.66 -16.41 -26.96
CA ASN A 687 6.07 -17.69 -26.40
C ASN A 687 5.90 -18.80 -27.44
N VAL A 688 6.88 -19.71 -27.54
CA VAL A 688 6.80 -20.85 -28.44
C VAL A 688 5.66 -21.76 -27.98
N THR A 689 4.60 -21.88 -28.79
CA THR A 689 3.58 -22.90 -28.61
C THR A 689 4.26 -24.26 -28.70
N ARG A 690 4.47 -24.94 -27.56
CA ARG A 690 4.73 -26.38 -27.57
C ARG A 690 3.45 -27.05 -28.04
N GLY A 691 3.30 -27.14 -29.37
CA GLY A 691 2.31 -28.00 -29.98
C GLY A 691 2.49 -29.41 -29.43
N THR A 692 1.50 -29.88 -28.69
CA THR A 692 1.29 -31.32 -28.57
C THR A 692 1.09 -31.84 -29.99
N ASN A 693 2.05 -32.59 -30.51
CA ASN A 693 1.91 -33.34 -31.75
C ASN A 693 0.64 -34.21 -31.65
N GLY A 694 -0.39 -33.83 -32.41
CA GLY A 694 -1.65 -34.53 -32.53
C GLY A 694 -2.54 -33.82 -33.55
N GLU A 695 -2.37 -34.21 -34.81
CA GLU A 695 -3.23 -33.95 -35.97
C GLU A 695 -3.59 -32.49 -36.31
N VAL A 696 -2.80 -31.91 -37.21
CA VAL A 696 -3.26 -30.79 -38.04
C VAL A 696 -4.13 -31.38 -39.15
N SER A 697 -5.45 -31.35 -38.97
CA SER A 697 -6.38 -31.45 -40.09
C SER A 697 -6.40 -30.10 -40.81
N ALA A 698 -5.87 -30.09 -42.02
CA ALA A 698 -6.07 -29.01 -42.97
C ALA A 698 -7.52 -29.08 -43.47
N ASP A 699 -8.41 -28.30 -42.86
CA ASP A 699 -9.64 -27.74 -43.45
C ASP A 699 -10.46 -27.02 -42.37
N GLY A 700 -10.82 -25.76 -42.64
CA GLY A 700 -11.96 -25.06 -42.01
C GLY A 700 -11.73 -24.53 -40.59
N GLU A 701 -12.02 -23.23 -40.40
CA GLU A 701 -12.34 -22.55 -39.13
C GLU A 701 -11.76 -23.18 -37.84
N ALA A 702 -10.70 -22.56 -37.30
CA ALA A 702 -10.32 -22.81 -35.91
C ALA A 702 -11.59 -22.69 -35.04
N PRO A 703 -11.99 -23.73 -34.29
CA PRO A 703 -13.23 -23.69 -33.56
C PRO A 703 -13.16 -22.52 -32.59
N GLU A 704 -14.14 -21.61 -32.67
CA GLU A 704 -14.36 -20.62 -31.62
C GLU A 704 -14.48 -21.38 -30.30
N ALA A 705 -13.41 -21.38 -29.50
CA ALA A 705 -13.47 -21.94 -28.16
C ALA A 705 -14.42 -21.06 -27.35
N GLN A 706 -15.70 -21.44 -27.34
CA GLN A 706 -16.74 -20.78 -26.55
C GLN A 706 -16.29 -20.74 -25.09
N SER A 707 -16.05 -19.54 -24.55
CA SER A 707 -15.63 -19.34 -23.18
C SER A 707 -16.70 -19.83 -22.21
N PHE A 708 -16.32 -20.59 -21.19
CA PHE A 708 -17.25 -21.13 -20.21
C PHE A 708 -18.11 -20.02 -19.55
N ILE A 709 -19.42 -20.22 -19.49
CA ILE A 709 -20.40 -19.27 -18.93
C ILE A 709 -20.80 -19.78 -17.54
N GLY A 710 -20.29 -19.14 -16.49
CA GLY A 710 -20.48 -19.52 -15.09
C GLY A 710 -21.94 -19.61 -14.63
N LYS A 711 -22.19 -20.34 -13.53
CA LYS A 711 -23.56 -20.74 -13.13
C LYS A 711 -24.27 -19.71 -12.27
N ASP A 712 -23.57 -19.14 -11.28
CA ASP A 712 -24.21 -18.43 -10.17
C ASP A 712 -23.38 -17.28 -9.58
N GLY A 713 -22.31 -16.85 -10.25
CA GLY A 713 -21.46 -15.74 -9.80
C GLY A 713 -20.51 -16.07 -8.64
N HIS A 714 -20.71 -17.16 -7.90
CA HIS A 714 -19.74 -17.66 -6.91
C HIS A 714 -18.77 -18.67 -7.54
N SER A 715 -19.27 -19.49 -8.47
CA SER A 715 -18.48 -20.42 -9.28
C SER A 715 -17.58 -19.73 -10.32
N GLU A 716 -16.70 -20.48 -10.96
CA GLU A 716 -15.88 -20.03 -12.07
C GLU A 716 -16.76 -19.45 -13.20
N ILE A 717 -16.34 -18.32 -13.79
CA ILE A 717 -17.09 -17.63 -14.84
C ILE A 717 -16.39 -17.60 -16.19
N HIS A 718 -15.18 -18.16 -16.30
CA HIS A 718 -14.46 -18.36 -17.55
C HIS A 718 -13.34 -19.41 -17.41
N GLN A 719 -12.72 -19.80 -18.53
CA GLN A 719 -11.68 -20.85 -18.58
C GLN A 719 -10.47 -20.56 -17.67
N GLY A 720 -10.01 -19.31 -17.64
CA GLY A 720 -8.90 -18.90 -16.77
C GLY A 720 -9.14 -19.01 -15.26
N GLU A 721 -10.37 -19.27 -14.79
CA GLU A 721 -10.67 -19.52 -13.38
C GLU A 721 -10.83 -21.02 -13.07
N ILE A 722 -10.89 -21.90 -14.07
CA ILE A 722 -11.06 -23.33 -13.84
C ILE A 722 -9.86 -23.86 -13.06
N HIS A 723 -10.14 -24.52 -11.93
CA HIS A 723 -9.12 -24.98 -10.98
C HIS A 723 -8.31 -23.85 -10.33
N ALA A 724 -8.85 -22.63 -10.27
CA ALA A 724 -8.27 -21.52 -9.52
C ALA A 724 -7.84 -22.01 -8.12
N GLY A 725 -6.62 -21.63 -7.73
CA GLY A 725 -5.96 -22.13 -6.53
C GLY A 725 -4.67 -22.88 -6.83
N THR A 726 -4.32 -23.87 -6.02
CA THR A 726 -3.01 -24.54 -6.09
C THR A 726 -2.83 -25.43 -7.32
N LYS A 727 -3.93 -25.83 -7.97
CA LYS A 727 -3.93 -26.71 -9.15
C LYS A 727 -3.89 -25.95 -10.49
N HIS A 728 -4.15 -24.65 -10.48
CA HIS A 728 -4.14 -23.85 -11.69
C HIS A 728 -2.71 -23.72 -12.27
N LYS A 729 -2.57 -23.64 -13.61
CA LYS A 729 -1.26 -23.57 -14.28
C LYS A 729 -0.37 -22.43 -13.75
N SER A 730 -0.97 -21.29 -13.46
CA SER A 730 -0.26 -20.10 -12.98
C SER A 730 0.24 -20.23 -11.54
N ALA A 731 -0.18 -21.25 -10.77
CA ALA A 731 0.41 -21.60 -9.47
C ALA A 731 1.68 -22.46 -9.60
N SER A 732 2.02 -22.95 -10.81
CA SER A 732 3.17 -23.83 -11.09
C SER A 732 4.27 -23.13 -11.89
N ASP A 733 5.38 -23.80 -12.18
CA ASP A 733 6.44 -23.26 -13.07
C ASP A 733 5.98 -22.96 -14.51
N ALA A 734 4.72 -23.26 -14.86
CA ALA A 734 4.07 -22.84 -16.11
C ALA A 734 3.58 -21.38 -16.13
N HIS A 735 3.65 -20.65 -15.01
CA HIS A 735 3.23 -19.24 -14.93
C HIS A 735 3.90 -18.37 -15.99
N GLY A 736 3.09 -17.67 -16.78
CA GLY A 736 3.55 -16.78 -17.85
C GLY A 736 4.15 -17.50 -19.06
N ARG A 737 4.05 -18.83 -19.14
CA ARG A 737 4.59 -19.64 -20.26
C ARG A 737 3.56 -19.97 -21.34
N GLY A 738 2.29 -19.59 -21.14
CA GLY A 738 1.27 -19.68 -22.19
C GLY A 738 1.50 -18.63 -23.28
N SER A 739 0.71 -18.67 -24.35
CA SER A 739 0.86 -17.76 -25.50
C SER A 739 -0.44 -17.12 -25.98
N ASP A 740 -1.48 -17.14 -25.14
CA ASP A 740 -2.83 -16.65 -25.47
C ASP A 740 -3.02 -15.16 -25.15
N GLY A 741 -1.98 -14.48 -24.66
CA GLY A 741 -2.03 -13.09 -24.22
C GLY A 741 -2.78 -12.86 -22.90
N SER A 742 -3.30 -13.90 -22.25
CA SER A 742 -3.94 -13.76 -20.94
C SER A 742 -2.92 -13.35 -19.87
N LEU A 743 -3.39 -12.79 -18.76
CA LEU A 743 -2.54 -12.40 -17.64
C LEU A 743 -2.59 -13.47 -16.55
N ASP A 744 -1.49 -14.19 -16.36
CA ASP A 744 -1.36 -15.13 -15.25
C ASP A 744 -1.20 -14.36 -13.94
N ILE A 745 -2.04 -14.69 -12.96
CA ILE A 745 -1.99 -14.15 -11.61
C ILE A 745 -1.62 -15.28 -10.65
N ARG A 746 -0.74 -14.97 -9.70
CA ARG A 746 -0.40 -15.86 -8.58
C ARG A 746 -0.32 -15.07 -7.28
N ILE A 747 -1.02 -15.51 -6.24
CA ILE A 747 -0.80 -15.08 -4.86
C ILE A 747 0.07 -16.13 -4.17
N ASN A 748 1.22 -15.71 -3.63
CA ASN A 748 2.13 -16.53 -2.85
C ASN A 748 1.84 -16.30 -1.37
N VAL A 749 1.27 -17.30 -0.72
CA VAL A 749 0.82 -17.22 0.68
C VAL A 749 1.81 -17.96 1.57
N GLU A 750 2.26 -17.31 2.64
CA GLU A 750 3.15 -17.89 3.64
C GLU A 750 2.63 -19.22 4.20
N ILE A 751 3.51 -20.20 4.29
CA ILE A 751 3.22 -21.50 4.90
C ILE A 751 3.34 -21.40 6.43
N ASP A 752 4.50 -20.95 6.93
CA ASP A 752 4.82 -20.91 8.36
C ASP A 752 5.42 -19.56 8.75
N GLN A 753 4.74 -18.85 9.66
CA GLN A 753 5.16 -17.53 10.15
C GLN A 753 6.42 -17.57 11.03
N HIS A 754 6.73 -18.73 11.59
CA HIS A 754 7.93 -18.96 12.41
C HIS A 754 9.14 -19.37 11.56
N SER A 755 8.96 -19.54 10.25
CA SER A 755 10.04 -19.84 9.32
C SER A 755 10.74 -18.58 8.86
N ALA A 756 12.02 -18.43 9.24
CA ALA A 756 12.88 -17.38 8.72
C ALA A 756 13.13 -17.48 7.20
N GLU A 757 12.77 -18.61 6.56
CA GLU A 757 12.91 -18.82 5.12
C GLU A 757 11.74 -18.23 4.31
N GLY A 758 10.61 -17.94 4.94
CA GLY A 758 9.45 -17.30 4.29
C GLY A 758 8.85 -18.11 3.15
N GLN A 759 8.84 -19.44 3.27
CA GLN A 759 8.30 -20.32 2.23
C GLN A 759 6.81 -20.05 1.99
N THR A 760 6.40 -20.13 0.72
CA THR A 760 5.02 -19.82 0.29
C THR A 760 4.37 -20.95 -0.51
N GLN A 761 3.07 -21.14 -0.34
CA GLN A 761 2.19 -21.88 -1.25
C GLN A 761 1.61 -20.91 -2.29
N ALA A 762 1.68 -21.30 -3.56
CA ALA A 762 1.13 -20.52 -4.67
C ALA A 762 -0.34 -20.90 -4.94
N TYR A 763 -1.17 -19.89 -5.20
CA TYR A 763 -2.56 -19.98 -5.66
C TYR A 763 -2.72 -19.11 -6.90
N GLY A 764 -3.31 -19.64 -7.96
CA GLY A 764 -3.30 -18.95 -9.25
C GLY A 764 -4.60 -19.01 -10.03
N LEU A 765 -4.73 -18.10 -10.99
CA LEU A 765 -5.72 -18.03 -12.07
C LEU A 765 -5.12 -17.33 -13.31
N SER A 766 -5.85 -17.29 -14.42
CA SER A 766 -5.53 -16.46 -15.60
C SER A 766 -6.67 -15.48 -15.89
N VAL A 767 -6.36 -14.21 -16.13
CA VAL A 767 -7.32 -13.19 -16.56
C VAL A 767 -7.30 -13.09 -18.09
N PRO A 768 -8.40 -13.36 -18.80
CA PRO A 768 -8.40 -13.37 -20.26
C PRO A 768 -8.32 -11.97 -20.86
N LEU A 769 -7.90 -11.90 -22.14
CA LEU A 769 -7.99 -10.67 -22.93
C LEU A 769 -9.42 -10.16 -23.05
N LEU A 770 -9.57 -8.88 -23.38
CA LEU A 770 -10.84 -8.30 -23.80
C LEU A 770 -10.86 -8.14 -25.32
N HIS A 771 -11.87 -8.72 -25.95
CA HIS A 771 -12.25 -8.57 -27.34
C HIS A 771 -13.65 -7.93 -27.37
N TYR A 772 -13.69 -6.62 -27.14
CA TYR A 772 -14.94 -5.90 -27.07
C TYR A 772 -15.53 -5.65 -28.46
N GLU A 773 -16.72 -6.19 -28.70
CA GLU A 773 -17.52 -5.93 -29.90
C GLU A 773 -18.62 -4.92 -29.54
N LYS A 774 -18.63 -3.75 -30.20
CA LYS A 774 -19.70 -2.77 -30.00
C LYS A 774 -21.04 -3.40 -30.39
N PRO A 775 -22.06 -3.39 -29.50
CA PRO A 775 -23.38 -3.90 -29.86
C PRO A 775 -23.90 -3.18 -31.10
N ALA A 776 -24.40 -3.94 -32.08
CA ALA A 776 -25.01 -3.36 -33.27
C ALA A 776 -26.16 -2.44 -32.85
N THR A 777 -26.12 -1.17 -33.25
CA THR A 777 -27.18 -0.21 -32.95
C THR A 777 -28.49 -0.72 -33.59
N PRO A 778 -29.57 -0.92 -32.82
CA PRO A 778 -30.85 -1.36 -33.38
C PRO A 778 -31.37 -0.26 -34.32
N GLY A 779 -31.20 -0.44 -35.63
CA GLY A 779 -31.61 0.54 -36.63
C GLY A 779 -30.76 0.60 -37.89
N SER A 780 -29.54 0.05 -37.89
CA SER A 780 -28.76 -0.10 -39.13
C SER A 780 -29.17 -1.38 -39.86
N ARG A 781 -30.19 -1.30 -40.71
CA ARG A 781 -30.44 -2.34 -41.71
C ARG A 781 -29.19 -2.46 -42.60
N PRO A 782 -28.70 -3.67 -42.93
CA PRO A 782 -27.78 -3.83 -44.03
C PRO A 782 -28.47 -3.35 -45.30
N MET A 783 -27.85 -2.42 -46.03
CA MET A 783 -28.24 -2.11 -47.41
C MET A 783 -28.00 -3.37 -48.25
N THR A 784 -29.00 -4.22 -48.38
CA THR A 784 -29.01 -5.26 -49.42
C THR A 784 -29.30 -4.58 -50.76
N GLY A 785 -28.33 -4.67 -51.67
CA GLY A 785 -28.57 -4.53 -53.11
C GLY A 785 -27.54 -3.67 -53.83
N GLN A 786 -26.59 -4.31 -54.50
CA GLN A 786 -26.68 -4.44 -55.95
C GLN A 786 -25.71 -5.51 -56.46
N SER A 787 -26.29 -6.59 -56.96
CA SER A 787 -25.68 -7.56 -57.86
C SER A 787 -25.19 -6.86 -59.13
N THR A 788 -23.88 -6.79 -59.33
CA THR A 788 -23.30 -6.53 -60.64
C THR A 788 -23.49 -7.77 -61.53
N GLN A 789 -24.46 -7.69 -62.42
CA GLN A 789 -24.54 -8.55 -63.60
C GLN A 789 -23.33 -8.27 -64.50
N ALA A 790 -22.64 -9.35 -64.89
CA ALA A 790 -21.71 -9.35 -66.00
C ALA A 790 -22.48 -9.20 -67.32
N VAL A 791 -22.03 -8.31 -68.20
CA VAL A 791 -22.31 -8.35 -69.64
C VAL A 791 -21.07 -7.84 -70.40
N ALA A 792 -20.60 -8.72 -71.29
CA ALA A 792 -19.69 -8.55 -72.44
C ALA A 792 -18.23 -8.17 -72.19
#